data_AF-A0A1Z8RHI9-F1
#
_entry.id   AF-A0A1Z8RHI9-F1
#
_cell.length_a   1.000
_cell.length_b   1.000
_cell.length_c   1.000
_cell.angle_alpha   90.00
_cell.angle_beta   90.00
_cell.angle_gamma   90.00
#
_symmetry.space_group_name_H-M   'P 1'
#
loop_
_entity.id
_entity.type
_entity.pdbx_description
1 polymer ?
#
loop_
_entity_poly.entity_id
_entity_poly.type
_entity_poly.pdbx_seq_one_letter_code
_entity_poly.pdbx_strand_id
1 'polypeptide(L)'
;MTQTPTRRTRLLIVLVTLLLAQVGIASGGVPVAVASSTIHPSTGHPSFLSPHARPIAAADNFIYVVNTPADSVDVIDRTTETIIQRIPVGIDPISLAIRPDGLELWVSNHISDTVSVVDLDNSSPAYHHVVATIQQLNGRTKATQFDEPVGIAFAGNNKAYVALSSENLIAVIDVKQRRVVRRISIPAQDPRAIVVRGEKLYVIPFESNNQTQLSGGNQIDGDLVTFNAWDHSIRVNNVLSLGHVVDIVKNPAVPDKDLFIFDTRTDKLISTVDSLGTLLYGLDVDSRGRVFIAQTDARNDANGLSGTQKHGLEELENRAFLNQITRVDTANQSFTTRLDLEPPPPEHPDRDKALATPFAVRLNVEESVLFATAASSNQLFAMNPDNGDIIGRVTVNAVPRGIALPEVTANHPSQQAWVLNAVANTVSVINVTDPSNMSVTRTITLEDPTHPVFKRGRTAFNDALASSTGTFSCASCHPDGHTDQLLWILKTPIVTAGNQIMPRSTMPVRGLSDTAPYHWDGIPGDPFGGNNSEHIYGLVEPNALKDVPSSTTRHLIDASLASTMLQTGDETTNDADQTGYLSHNERDDLSRFLLGVSYPPAQRRAFDNTLSARAKKGMELFNITGDVGGTPGGNFCGDCHRMPFLVSTNTPGTGMDAPTWRGAYDRWLILPQGRLNIIDFDFFADVAKDGLDEQRIWQFSWGGRPAFDPVWNMVLESSTGYSGSLGRQVTLNSLAPDKIHTSLMDALEESAAEGAVVLIATGVDLTNGKSRSFLFKDGQYKEAGNSTAMSRNQLIQHSRDGKMVVTLTGHHGVQDDIRTPQPGLWTLGPMHAQRGRQLFPVIHGDDLTMSLMGRNLSDEVHLIVDGRRVEGSIEKYANERIKVTLANLPQEGLRFLQLQNRDGLFTNDFIFHVAEDRDHAIALQNRLDPERERAIRDAIQRGDVATIARLFDEGAPLLSAFSSDGSMPLVLAAMSGEDTIVEYLISIGANVNAPNRDGNTALHLAAFMCHPTVVQRLLDHGAPIDARSTSGDTPADTVRDTWSQGLAGFYSNLINGGHFKQELAVIQQRRPQILKLLTQYERLHARSDSSSTPPLAMQ
;
A
#
# COMPACT_ATOMS: atom_id res chain seq x y z
N MET A 1 -6.32 -7.64 50.96
CA MET A 1 -5.80 -8.65 51.91
C MET A 1 -6.04 -10.04 51.33
N THR A 2 -5.29 -11.05 51.77
CA THR A 2 -5.24 -12.40 51.19
C THR A 2 -6.23 -13.38 51.82
N GLN A 3 -6.84 -14.28 51.02
CA GLN A 3 -7.09 -15.68 51.40
C GLN A 3 -7.55 -16.57 50.22
N THR A 4 -6.82 -17.66 50.01
CA THR A 4 -7.24 -18.94 49.37
C THR A 4 -7.85 -19.88 50.43
N PRO A 5 -8.46 -21.07 50.14
CA PRO A 5 -8.48 -21.89 48.92
C PRO A 5 -9.95 -22.15 48.41
N THR A 6 -10.40 -23.20 47.67
CA THR A 6 -9.92 -24.57 47.38
C THR A 6 -10.54 -25.17 46.09
N ARG A 7 -9.94 -26.25 45.55
CA ARG A 7 -10.46 -27.05 44.42
C ARG A 7 -11.83 -27.72 44.72
N ARG A 8 -12.86 -27.54 43.87
CA ARG A 8 -13.92 -28.58 43.69
C ARG A 8 -14.81 -28.58 42.42
N THR A 9 -14.36 -28.09 41.26
CA THR A 9 -15.17 -28.14 40.01
C THR A 9 -14.40 -28.63 38.78
N ARG A 10 -14.28 -29.96 38.61
CA ARG A 10 -13.85 -30.63 37.36
C ARG A 10 -14.49 -32.02 37.24
N LEU A 11 -15.83 -32.10 37.24
CA LEU A 11 -16.56 -33.36 36.97
C LEU A 11 -18.03 -33.16 36.51
N LEU A 12 -18.27 -32.29 35.51
CA LEU A 12 -19.64 -32.10 34.97
C LEU A 12 -19.72 -31.84 33.44
N ILE A 13 -18.69 -32.22 32.67
CA ILE A 13 -18.70 -32.11 31.20
C ILE A 13 -18.11 -33.39 30.56
N VAL A 14 -18.77 -34.53 30.78
CA VAL A 14 -18.41 -35.83 30.17
C VAL A 14 -19.64 -36.70 29.81
N LEU A 15 -20.82 -36.42 30.41
CA LEU A 15 -21.86 -37.45 30.61
C LEU A 15 -23.19 -37.17 29.87
N VAL A 16 -23.13 -36.53 28.70
CA VAL A 16 -24.30 -36.28 27.82
C VAL A 16 -24.12 -36.89 26.41
N THR A 17 -22.88 -37.14 25.98
CA THR A 17 -22.53 -37.47 24.59
C THR A 17 -22.66 -38.96 24.21
N LEU A 18 -23.38 -39.79 25.00
CA LEU A 18 -23.21 -41.26 24.95
C LEU A 18 -24.50 -42.09 25.10
N LEU A 19 -25.69 -41.53 24.79
CA LEU A 19 -26.97 -42.27 24.92
C LEU A 19 -27.99 -42.07 23.78
N LEU A 20 -27.54 -41.83 22.53
CA LEU A 20 -28.42 -41.72 21.35
C LEU A 20 -27.99 -42.57 20.15
N ALA A 21 -27.31 -43.70 20.40
CA ALA A 21 -26.73 -44.57 19.36
C ALA A 21 -27.28 -46.01 19.39
N GLN A 22 -28.60 -46.22 19.45
CA GLN A 22 -29.17 -47.58 19.34
C GLN A 22 -30.65 -47.71 18.89
N VAL A 23 -31.04 -47.05 17.78
CA VAL A 23 -32.14 -47.55 16.92
C VAL A 23 -31.69 -47.43 15.47
N GLY A 24 -31.63 -48.55 14.75
CA GLY A 24 -31.27 -48.58 13.34
C GLY A 24 -32.38 -49.16 12.47
N ILE A 25 -32.79 -48.42 11.45
CA ILE A 25 -33.48 -48.94 10.27
C ILE A 25 -32.65 -48.48 9.07
N ALA A 26 -32.32 -49.40 8.17
CA ALA A 26 -31.36 -49.15 7.10
C ALA A 26 -32.03 -48.52 5.86
N SER A 27 -31.46 -47.42 5.39
CA SER A 27 -31.48 -47.02 3.98
C SER A 27 -30.03 -46.70 3.55
N GLY A 28 -29.67 -47.10 2.34
CA GLY A 28 -28.27 -47.08 1.88
C GLY A 28 -27.81 -45.69 1.45
N GLY A 29 -27.19 -44.94 2.35
CA GLY A 29 -26.39 -43.76 2.04
C GLY A 29 -24.99 -43.91 2.60
N VAL A 30 -23.96 -43.83 1.74
CA VAL A 30 -22.58 -43.63 2.22
C VAL A 30 -22.51 -42.23 2.81
N PRO A 31 -21.94 -42.02 4.01
CA PRO A 31 -21.68 -40.67 4.51
C PRO A 31 -20.68 -40.01 3.56
N VAL A 32 -21.15 -39.06 2.75
CA VAL A 32 -20.27 -38.22 1.93
C VAL A 32 -19.36 -37.47 2.90
N ALA A 33 -18.06 -37.75 2.83
CA ALA A 33 -17.09 -37.04 3.63
C ALA A 33 -17.15 -35.55 3.25
N VAL A 34 -17.34 -34.68 4.24
CA VAL A 34 -17.12 -33.24 4.04
C VAL A 34 -15.69 -33.08 3.53
N ALA A 35 -15.52 -32.43 2.37
CA ALA A 35 -14.21 -32.19 1.80
C ALA A 35 -13.30 -31.56 2.86
N SER A 36 -12.14 -32.18 3.09
CA SER A 36 -11.18 -31.69 4.08
C SER A 36 -10.74 -30.27 3.71
N SER A 37 -10.72 -29.37 4.70
CA SER A 37 -10.15 -28.04 4.56
C SER A 37 -8.79 -28.11 3.86
N THR A 38 -8.62 -27.33 2.79
CA THR A 38 -7.35 -27.24 2.06
C THR A 38 -6.43 -26.17 2.64
N ILE A 39 -6.94 -25.38 3.59
CA ILE A 39 -6.17 -24.37 4.31
C ILE A 39 -5.14 -25.09 5.17
N HIS A 40 -3.86 -24.83 4.89
CA HIS A 40 -2.79 -25.37 5.71
C HIS A 40 -2.75 -24.59 7.03
N PRO A 41 -2.65 -25.22 8.22
CA PRO A 41 -2.75 -24.53 9.52
C PRO A 41 -1.55 -23.63 9.87
N SER A 42 -0.73 -23.28 8.87
CA SER A 42 0.37 -22.32 8.95
C SER A 42 0.36 -21.28 7.82
N THR A 43 -0.61 -21.30 6.90
CA THR A 43 -0.76 -20.27 5.86
C THR A 43 -1.77 -19.22 6.29
N GLY A 44 -1.42 -17.96 6.06
CA GLY A 44 -2.37 -16.85 6.09
C GLY A 44 -3.07 -16.67 4.73
N HIS A 45 -4.14 -15.88 4.74
CA HIS A 45 -4.90 -15.46 3.57
C HIS A 45 -5.17 -13.94 3.68
N PRO A 46 -4.21 -13.08 3.26
CA PRO A 46 -4.32 -11.64 3.45
C PRO A 46 -5.51 -11.06 2.69
N SER A 47 -6.23 -10.14 3.32
CA SER A 47 -7.52 -9.67 2.79
C SER A 47 -7.36 -8.48 1.83
N PHE A 48 -7.21 -8.81 0.55
CA PHE A 48 -7.26 -7.86 -0.57
C PHE A 48 -8.72 -7.54 -0.99
N LEU A 49 -8.88 -6.58 -1.90
CA LEU A 49 -10.16 -6.19 -2.50
C LEU A 49 -10.02 -6.24 -4.03
N SER A 50 -10.40 -7.37 -4.63
CA SER A 50 -9.92 -7.74 -5.96
C SER A 50 -11.04 -7.87 -7.00
N PRO A 51 -10.76 -7.57 -8.29
CA PRO A 51 -11.78 -7.42 -9.32
C PRO A 51 -12.24 -8.76 -9.91
N HIS A 52 -13.43 -9.22 -9.53
CA HIS A 52 -14.05 -10.39 -10.17
C HIS A 52 -14.53 -10.05 -11.61
N ALA A 53 -14.32 -10.97 -12.56
CA ALA A 53 -14.78 -10.79 -13.95
C ALA A 53 -15.72 -11.92 -14.43
N ARG A 54 -15.26 -13.17 -14.41
CA ARG A 54 -16.09 -14.37 -14.65
C ARG A 54 -15.79 -15.42 -13.57
N PRO A 55 -16.13 -15.17 -12.29
CA PRO A 55 -15.65 -15.95 -11.13
C PRO A 55 -16.34 -17.31 -10.93
N ILE A 56 -17.32 -17.65 -11.78
CA ILE A 56 -18.08 -18.91 -11.73
C ILE A 56 -18.30 -19.43 -13.14
N ALA A 57 -18.16 -20.74 -13.33
CA ALA A 57 -18.29 -21.42 -14.61
C ALA A 57 -18.95 -22.80 -14.43
N ALA A 58 -19.49 -23.36 -15.51
CA ALA A 58 -20.06 -24.70 -15.52
C ALA A 58 -19.42 -25.54 -16.64
N ALA A 59 -19.16 -26.82 -16.36
CA ALA A 59 -18.83 -27.83 -17.35
C ALA A 59 -19.30 -29.21 -16.86
N ASP A 60 -19.84 -30.03 -17.76
CA ASP A 60 -20.46 -31.33 -17.47
C ASP A 60 -21.49 -31.25 -16.30
N ASN A 61 -21.32 -32.10 -15.29
CA ASN A 61 -22.16 -32.12 -14.08
C ASN A 61 -21.65 -31.17 -12.98
N PHE A 62 -20.67 -30.31 -13.25
CA PHE A 62 -19.96 -29.54 -12.24
C PHE A 62 -20.06 -28.03 -12.42
N ILE A 63 -20.14 -27.34 -11.30
CA ILE A 63 -19.99 -25.89 -11.19
C ILE A 63 -18.65 -25.61 -10.52
N TYR A 64 -17.82 -24.82 -11.18
CA TYR A 64 -16.50 -24.40 -10.72
C TYR A 64 -16.61 -22.95 -10.26
N VAL A 65 -16.09 -22.66 -9.07
CA VAL A 65 -16.31 -21.40 -8.37
C VAL A 65 -14.99 -20.93 -7.77
N VAL A 66 -14.51 -19.72 -8.06
CA VAL A 66 -13.38 -19.17 -7.29
C VAL A 66 -13.83 -18.92 -5.86
N ASN A 67 -13.04 -19.40 -4.91
CA ASN A 67 -13.18 -19.04 -3.50
C ASN A 67 -12.01 -18.12 -3.14
N THR A 68 -12.12 -16.87 -3.58
CA THR A 68 -11.07 -15.86 -3.59
C THR A 68 -10.30 -15.75 -2.27
N PRO A 69 -10.95 -15.66 -1.09
CA PRO A 69 -10.22 -15.54 0.18
C PRO A 69 -9.60 -16.85 0.68
N ALA A 70 -9.76 -17.97 -0.02
CA ALA A 70 -9.25 -19.29 0.36
C ALA A 70 -8.35 -19.91 -0.72
N ASP A 71 -7.78 -19.10 -1.62
CA ASP A 71 -6.77 -19.47 -2.64
C ASP A 71 -7.08 -20.75 -3.45
N SER A 72 -8.37 -20.95 -3.75
CA SER A 72 -8.88 -22.21 -4.29
C SER A 72 -10.05 -22.05 -5.26
N VAL A 73 -10.30 -23.10 -6.04
CA VAL A 73 -11.54 -23.29 -6.82
C VAL A 73 -12.35 -24.42 -6.19
N ASP A 74 -13.59 -24.13 -5.85
CA ASP A 74 -14.56 -25.12 -5.37
C ASP A 74 -15.28 -25.79 -6.54
N VAL A 75 -15.30 -27.13 -6.51
CA VAL A 75 -16.01 -27.99 -7.45
C VAL A 75 -17.29 -28.50 -6.79
N ILE A 76 -18.43 -28.04 -7.28
CA ILE A 76 -19.75 -28.44 -6.79
C ILE A 76 -20.41 -29.39 -7.80
N ASP A 77 -20.87 -30.55 -7.33
CA ASP A 77 -21.71 -31.43 -8.14
C ASP A 77 -23.15 -30.87 -8.24
N ARG A 78 -23.64 -30.69 -9.47
CA ARG A 78 -24.97 -30.13 -9.76
C ARG A 78 -26.13 -30.98 -9.23
N THR A 79 -25.93 -32.29 -9.07
CA THR A 79 -26.98 -33.27 -8.72
C THR A 79 -27.12 -33.44 -7.21
N THR A 80 -26.02 -33.35 -6.46
CA THR A 80 -26.05 -33.42 -4.99
C THR A 80 -26.04 -32.06 -4.30
N GLU A 81 -25.75 -30.97 -5.03
CA GLU A 81 -25.57 -29.62 -4.49
C GLU A 81 -24.52 -29.57 -3.34
N THR A 82 -23.44 -30.34 -3.50
CA THR A 82 -22.33 -30.43 -2.53
C THR A 82 -20.98 -30.15 -3.18
N ILE A 83 -20.10 -29.45 -2.47
CA ILE A 83 -18.67 -29.36 -2.82
C ILE A 83 -18.07 -30.77 -2.73
N ILE A 84 -17.58 -31.30 -3.85
CA ILE A 84 -16.93 -32.62 -3.91
C ILE A 84 -15.41 -32.52 -3.79
N GLN A 85 -14.82 -31.40 -4.22
CA GLN A 85 -13.39 -31.14 -4.21
C GLN A 85 -13.14 -29.62 -4.12
N ARG A 86 -12.06 -29.26 -3.41
CA ARG A 86 -11.50 -27.91 -3.38
C ARG A 86 -10.10 -27.99 -3.99
N ILE A 87 -9.84 -27.22 -5.04
CA ILE A 87 -8.60 -27.25 -5.82
C ILE A 87 -7.73 -26.06 -5.40
N PRO A 88 -6.57 -26.25 -4.73
CA PRO A 88 -5.64 -25.15 -4.48
C PRO A 88 -5.09 -24.60 -5.80
N VAL A 89 -5.06 -23.28 -5.96
CA VAL A 89 -4.57 -22.60 -7.16
C VAL A 89 -3.46 -21.59 -6.80
N GLY A 90 -3.45 -20.38 -7.38
CA GLY A 90 -2.65 -19.26 -6.87
C GLY A 90 -3.40 -18.47 -5.81
N ILE A 91 -2.76 -17.42 -5.31
CA ILE A 91 -3.35 -16.51 -4.32
C ILE A 91 -4.38 -15.60 -5.00
N ASP A 92 -5.50 -15.38 -4.33
CA ASP A 92 -6.55 -14.42 -4.74
C ASP A 92 -7.14 -14.73 -6.15
N PRO A 93 -7.75 -15.93 -6.38
CA PRO A 93 -8.33 -16.29 -7.67
C PRO A 93 -9.63 -15.52 -7.98
N ILE A 94 -9.75 -14.95 -9.18
CA ILE A 94 -10.83 -13.98 -9.50
C ILE A 94 -11.63 -14.26 -10.79
N SER A 95 -11.15 -15.12 -11.70
CA SER A 95 -11.89 -15.46 -12.92
C SER A 95 -11.60 -16.88 -13.43
N LEU A 96 -12.57 -17.46 -14.13
CA LEU A 96 -12.55 -18.79 -14.71
C LEU A 96 -12.84 -18.75 -16.22
N ALA A 97 -12.21 -19.63 -16.97
CA ALA A 97 -12.60 -19.95 -18.35
C ALA A 97 -12.40 -21.43 -18.65
N ILE A 98 -13.44 -22.09 -19.17
CA ILE A 98 -13.38 -23.46 -19.68
C ILE A 98 -12.84 -23.42 -21.12
N ARG A 99 -11.88 -24.29 -21.45
CA ARG A 99 -11.37 -24.43 -22.83
C ARG A 99 -12.46 -25.04 -23.73
N PRO A 100 -12.61 -24.66 -25.01
CA PRO A 100 -13.78 -25.05 -25.81
C PRO A 100 -13.95 -26.55 -26.16
N ASP A 101 -13.03 -27.43 -25.76
CA ASP A 101 -13.20 -28.90 -25.76
C ASP A 101 -13.63 -29.49 -24.40
N GLY A 102 -13.76 -28.66 -23.36
CA GLY A 102 -14.10 -29.07 -22.00
C GLY A 102 -12.93 -29.65 -21.20
N LEU A 103 -11.73 -29.80 -21.78
CA LEU A 103 -10.63 -30.58 -21.18
C LEU A 103 -9.69 -29.78 -20.25
N GLU A 104 -9.82 -28.46 -20.19
CA GLU A 104 -9.07 -27.61 -19.25
C GLU A 104 -9.96 -26.52 -18.66
N LEU A 105 -9.79 -26.25 -17.37
CA LEU A 105 -10.24 -25.03 -16.70
C LEU A 105 -9.02 -24.13 -16.48
N TRP A 106 -9.08 -22.89 -16.95
CA TRP A 106 -8.09 -21.87 -16.67
C TRP A 106 -8.61 -20.93 -15.59
N VAL A 107 -7.78 -20.65 -14.59
CA VAL A 107 -8.10 -19.85 -13.40
C VAL A 107 -7.10 -18.71 -13.31
N SER A 108 -7.55 -17.45 -13.29
CA SER A 108 -6.64 -16.31 -13.06
C SER A 108 -6.50 -16.04 -11.57
N ASN A 109 -5.24 -15.90 -11.14
CA ASN A 109 -4.84 -15.70 -9.74
C ASN A 109 -4.19 -14.32 -9.64
N HIS A 110 -4.93 -13.36 -9.08
CA HIS A 110 -4.65 -11.94 -9.14
C HIS A 110 -3.30 -11.57 -8.49
N ILE A 111 -3.05 -12.07 -7.27
CA ILE A 111 -1.87 -11.73 -6.46
C ILE A 111 -0.68 -12.66 -6.74
N SER A 112 -0.93 -13.80 -7.39
CA SER A 112 0.13 -14.70 -7.87
C SER A 112 0.81 -14.22 -9.16
N ASP A 113 0.14 -13.38 -9.96
CA ASP A 113 0.52 -13.03 -11.34
C ASP A 113 0.58 -14.26 -12.27
N THR A 114 -0.43 -15.12 -12.15
CA THR A 114 -0.50 -16.38 -12.89
C THR A 114 -1.89 -16.74 -13.40
N VAL A 115 -1.94 -17.61 -14.40
CA VAL A 115 -3.13 -18.42 -14.69
C VAL A 115 -2.82 -19.89 -14.39
N SER A 116 -3.55 -20.51 -13.46
CA SER A 116 -3.49 -21.94 -13.21
C SER A 116 -4.29 -22.71 -14.26
N VAL A 117 -3.71 -23.78 -14.81
CA VAL A 117 -4.37 -24.70 -15.74
C VAL A 117 -4.74 -25.97 -14.99
N VAL A 118 -6.04 -26.17 -14.76
CA VAL A 118 -6.64 -27.35 -14.13
C VAL A 118 -7.10 -28.33 -15.20
N ASP A 119 -6.79 -29.61 -15.00
CA ASP A 119 -7.18 -30.70 -15.90
C ASP A 119 -8.65 -31.12 -15.68
N LEU A 120 -9.43 -31.21 -16.75
CA LEU A 120 -10.82 -31.66 -16.76
C LEU A 120 -11.04 -32.94 -17.59
N ASP A 121 -10.00 -33.60 -18.09
CA ASP A 121 -10.13 -34.91 -18.70
C ASP A 121 -10.42 -35.97 -17.61
N ASN A 122 -11.65 -36.48 -17.54
CA ASN A 122 -12.05 -37.48 -16.54
C ASN A 122 -11.37 -38.85 -16.70
N SER A 123 -10.62 -39.08 -17.79
CA SER A 123 -9.75 -40.24 -17.97
C SER A 123 -8.32 -40.00 -17.48
N SER A 124 -7.96 -38.75 -17.17
CA SER A 124 -6.64 -38.37 -16.65
C SER A 124 -6.52 -38.66 -15.15
N PRO A 125 -5.38 -39.22 -14.68
CA PRO A 125 -5.10 -39.31 -13.25
C PRO A 125 -4.81 -37.95 -12.60
N ALA A 126 -4.81 -36.84 -13.36
CA ALA A 126 -4.72 -35.48 -12.85
C ALA A 126 -6.06 -34.72 -12.85
N TYR A 127 -7.19 -35.37 -13.17
CA TYR A 127 -8.53 -34.76 -13.15
C TYR A 127 -8.77 -33.92 -11.87
N HIS A 128 -9.28 -32.71 -12.03
CA HIS A 128 -9.46 -31.69 -10.98
C HIS A 128 -8.19 -31.28 -10.23
N HIS A 129 -7.01 -31.36 -10.85
CA HIS A 129 -5.75 -30.84 -10.29
C HIS A 129 -5.04 -29.87 -11.26
N VAL A 130 -4.22 -28.96 -10.71
CA VAL A 130 -3.39 -28.02 -11.49
C VAL A 130 -2.26 -28.78 -12.17
N VAL A 131 -2.22 -28.74 -13.51
CA VAL A 131 -1.21 -29.40 -14.35
C VAL A 131 -0.15 -28.45 -14.92
N ALA A 132 -0.38 -27.14 -14.88
CA ALA A 132 0.61 -26.10 -15.15
C ALA A 132 0.18 -24.73 -14.63
N THR A 133 1.15 -23.81 -14.56
CA THR A 133 0.97 -22.38 -14.35
C THR A 133 1.46 -21.63 -15.59
N ILE A 134 0.67 -20.66 -16.07
CA ILE A 134 1.03 -19.73 -17.15
C ILE A 134 1.41 -18.39 -16.49
N GLN A 135 2.61 -17.90 -16.79
CA GLN A 135 3.17 -16.65 -16.25
C GLN A 135 4.28 -16.12 -17.18
N GLN A 136 4.80 -14.91 -16.92
CA GLN A 136 6.04 -14.44 -17.51
C GLN A 136 6.86 -13.63 -16.50
N LEU A 137 8.14 -14.02 -16.32
CA LEU A 137 9.06 -13.43 -15.35
C LEU A 137 10.28 -12.84 -16.05
N ASN A 138 10.76 -11.70 -15.58
CA ASN A 138 11.93 -11.03 -16.14
C ASN A 138 13.24 -11.66 -15.64
N GLY A 139 14.01 -12.28 -16.53
CA GLY A 139 15.26 -12.98 -16.18
C GLY A 139 16.43 -12.11 -15.69
N ARG A 140 16.27 -10.78 -15.61
CA ARG A 140 17.27 -9.85 -15.07
C ARG A 140 16.80 -9.14 -13.79
N THR A 141 15.56 -8.66 -13.74
CA THR A 141 15.01 -7.98 -12.56
C THR A 141 14.31 -8.91 -11.59
N LYS A 142 14.04 -10.17 -11.99
CA LYS A 142 13.23 -11.15 -11.22
C LYS A 142 11.81 -10.66 -10.87
N ALA A 143 11.34 -9.61 -11.54
CA ALA A 143 9.97 -9.11 -11.44
C ALA A 143 9.00 -9.92 -12.33
N THR A 144 7.70 -9.82 -12.06
CA THR A 144 6.66 -10.24 -13.00
C THR A 144 6.63 -9.35 -14.25
N GLN A 145 6.11 -9.91 -15.34
CA GLN A 145 5.65 -9.19 -16.55
C GLN A 145 4.24 -9.65 -16.93
N PHE A 146 3.50 -10.22 -15.98
CA PHE A 146 2.18 -10.81 -16.12
C PHE A 146 1.31 -10.37 -14.93
N ASP A 147 1.53 -9.12 -14.49
CA ASP A 147 0.94 -8.50 -13.30
C ASP A 147 -0.59 -8.48 -13.42
N GLU A 148 -1.27 -8.85 -12.33
CA GLU A 148 -2.73 -8.79 -12.13
C GLU A 148 -3.56 -9.34 -13.33
N PRO A 149 -3.52 -10.66 -13.59
CA PRO A 149 -4.33 -11.29 -14.61
C PRO A 149 -5.81 -11.34 -14.17
N VAL A 150 -6.71 -10.75 -14.96
CA VAL A 150 -8.15 -10.66 -14.66
C VAL A 150 -8.98 -11.57 -15.58
N GLY A 151 -9.50 -11.07 -16.70
CA GLY A 151 -10.38 -11.82 -17.59
C GLY A 151 -9.63 -12.82 -18.49
N ILE A 152 -10.26 -13.95 -18.80
CA ILE A 152 -9.74 -14.98 -19.70
C ILE A 152 -10.78 -15.28 -20.80
N ALA A 153 -10.36 -15.37 -22.06
CA ALA A 153 -11.23 -15.79 -23.17
C ALA A 153 -10.47 -16.63 -24.22
N PHE A 154 -11.06 -17.74 -24.67
CA PHE A 154 -10.49 -18.62 -25.70
C PHE A 154 -10.96 -18.26 -27.11
N ALA A 155 -10.02 -18.21 -28.06
CA ALA A 155 -10.30 -18.23 -29.50
C ALA A 155 -10.02 -19.65 -30.05
N GLY A 156 -10.81 -20.61 -29.57
CA GLY A 156 -10.59 -22.04 -29.82
C GLY A 156 -9.39 -22.62 -29.04
N ASN A 157 -9.15 -23.92 -29.21
CA ASN A 157 -8.29 -24.70 -28.30
C ASN A 157 -6.78 -24.45 -28.49
N ASN A 158 -6.38 -23.57 -29.41
CA ASN A 158 -4.97 -23.24 -29.68
C ASN A 158 -4.58 -21.82 -29.19
N LYS A 159 -5.56 -20.94 -28.92
CA LYS A 159 -5.30 -19.52 -28.65
C LYS A 159 -6.20 -19.01 -27.53
N ALA A 160 -5.62 -18.30 -26.58
CA ALA A 160 -6.36 -17.62 -25.52
C ALA A 160 -5.87 -16.18 -25.34
N TYR A 161 -6.72 -15.38 -24.72
CA TYR A 161 -6.44 -14.02 -24.26
C TYR A 161 -6.56 -13.99 -22.74
N VAL A 162 -5.64 -13.28 -22.09
CA VAL A 162 -5.70 -12.95 -20.67
C VAL A 162 -5.52 -11.45 -20.54
N ALA A 163 -6.44 -10.77 -19.88
CA ALA A 163 -6.29 -9.35 -19.57
C ALA A 163 -5.36 -9.17 -18.36
N LEU A 164 -4.43 -8.21 -18.45
CA LEU A 164 -3.51 -7.81 -17.38
C LEU A 164 -3.88 -6.37 -17.01
N SER A 165 -4.57 -6.18 -15.88
CA SER A 165 -5.25 -4.92 -15.59
C SER A 165 -4.28 -3.78 -15.34
N SER A 166 -3.34 -3.96 -14.40
CA SER A 166 -2.30 -3.00 -14.03
C SER A 166 -1.28 -2.66 -15.14
N GLU A 167 -1.25 -3.46 -16.21
CA GLU A 167 -0.35 -3.23 -17.35
C GLU A 167 -1.04 -2.46 -18.49
N ASN A 168 -2.38 -2.37 -18.48
CA ASN A 168 -3.23 -1.94 -19.60
C ASN A 168 -3.01 -2.78 -20.88
N LEU A 169 -2.80 -4.10 -20.73
CA LEU A 169 -2.47 -5.03 -21.82
C LEU A 169 -3.39 -6.26 -21.86
N ILE A 170 -3.60 -6.81 -23.06
CA ILE A 170 -4.08 -8.20 -23.24
C ILE A 170 -2.88 -9.07 -23.65
N ALA A 171 -2.55 -10.06 -22.83
CA ALA A 171 -1.62 -11.12 -23.18
C ALA A 171 -2.28 -12.15 -24.09
N VAL A 172 -1.61 -12.49 -25.20
CA VAL A 172 -2.06 -13.53 -26.13
C VAL A 172 -1.23 -14.79 -25.90
N ILE A 173 -1.93 -15.88 -25.59
CA ILE A 173 -1.35 -17.14 -25.14
C ILE A 173 -1.47 -18.19 -26.25
N ASP A 174 -0.38 -18.86 -26.58
CA ASP A 174 -0.42 -20.16 -27.27
C ASP A 174 -0.82 -21.21 -26.23
N VAL A 175 -2.04 -21.75 -26.36
CA VAL A 175 -2.65 -22.65 -25.37
C VAL A 175 -1.86 -23.96 -25.24
N LYS A 176 -1.32 -24.47 -26.35
CA LYS A 176 -0.56 -25.72 -26.40
C LYS A 176 0.84 -25.58 -25.82
N GLN A 177 1.45 -24.40 -25.99
CA GLN A 177 2.78 -24.07 -25.46
C GLN A 177 2.72 -23.39 -24.09
N ARG A 178 1.50 -23.12 -23.57
CA ARG A 178 1.20 -22.51 -22.26
C ARG A 178 2.04 -21.26 -21.98
N ARG A 179 2.22 -20.39 -22.99
CA ARG A 179 3.09 -19.20 -22.92
C ARG A 179 2.52 -17.98 -23.65
N VAL A 180 2.88 -16.79 -23.16
CA VAL A 180 2.66 -15.52 -23.87
C VAL A 180 3.46 -15.52 -25.18
N VAL A 181 2.79 -15.29 -26.30
CA VAL A 181 3.41 -15.15 -27.64
C VAL A 181 3.32 -13.74 -28.21
N ARG A 182 2.38 -12.92 -27.73
CA ARG A 182 2.22 -11.51 -28.12
C ARG A 182 1.46 -10.75 -27.02
N ARG A 183 1.49 -9.42 -27.05
CA ARG A 183 0.59 -8.56 -26.27
C ARG A 183 -0.16 -7.59 -27.19
N ILE A 184 -1.33 -7.15 -26.75
CA ILE A 184 -2.11 -6.05 -27.33
C ILE A 184 -2.15 -4.94 -26.28
N SER A 185 -1.92 -3.69 -26.66
CA SER A 185 -2.14 -2.55 -25.77
C SER A 185 -3.60 -2.12 -25.83
N ILE A 186 -4.16 -1.83 -24.65
CA ILE A 186 -5.47 -1.20 -24.48
C ILE A 186 -5.20 0.24 -24.05
N PRO A 187 -5.51 1.26 -24.86
CA PRO A 187 -5.25 2.66 -24.52
C PRO A 187 -6.36 3.24 -23.60
N ALA A 188 -6.62 2.55 -22.49
CA ALA A 188 -7.56 2.84 -21.40
C ALA A 188 -7.20 1.98 -20.17
N GLN A 189 -7.63 2.36 -18.96
CA GLN A 189 -7.12 1.78 -17.71
C GLN A 189 -7.90 0.52 -17.23
N ASP A 190 -7.19 -0.44 -16.64
CA ASP A 190 -7.76 -1.66 -16.06
C ASP A 190 -8.60 -2.50 -17.06
N PRO A 191 -8.04 -3.09 -18.13
CA PRO A 191 -8.75 -4.11 -18.92
C PRO A 191 -9.14 -5.30 -18.03
N ARG A 192 -10.45 -5.44 -17.75
CA ARG A 192 -10.98 -6.47 -16.82
C ARG A 192 -11.78 -7.55 -17.54
N ALA A 193 -12.97 -7.24 -18.03
CA ALA A 193 -13.86 -8.24 -18.63
C ALA A 193 -13.60 -8.39 -20.15
N ILE A 194 -13.40 -9.64 -20.58
CA ILE A 194 -13.15 -9.99 -21.99
C ILE A 194 -13.99 -11.19 -22.43
N VAL A 195 -14.41 -11.21 -23.71
CA VAL A 195 -15.23 -12.27 -24.31
C VAL A 195 -14.82 -12.50 -25.76
N VAL A 196 -14.78 -13.76 -26.20
CA VAL A 196 -14.72 -14.10 -27.64
C VAL A 196 -16.08 -14.60 -28.11
N ARG A 197 -16.61 -14.01 -29.18
CA ARG A 197 -17.88 -14.42 -29.83
C ARG A 197 -17.66 -14.38 -31.34
N GLY A 198 -17.68 -15.55 -31.99
CA GLY A 198 -17.26 -15.70 -33.38
C GLY A 198 -15.77 -15.38 -33.57
N GLU A 199 -15.42 -14.70 -34.65
CA GLU A 199 -14.04 -14.25 -34.94
C GLU A 199 -13.66 -12.91 -34.25
N LYS A 200 -14.45 -12.45 -33.27
CA LYS A 200 -14.23 -11.19 -32.54
C LYS A 200 -13.89 -11.43 -31.06
N LEU A 201 -12.88 -10.73 -30.56
CA LEU A 201 -12.60 -10.51 -29.13
C LEU A 201 -13.18 -9.14 -28.75
N TYR A 202 -13.91 -9.08 -27.65
CA TYR A 202 -14.48 -7.89 -27.04
C TYR A 202 -13.79 -7.66 -25.70
N VAL A 203 -13.38 -6.43 -25.43
CA VAL A 203 -12.67 -6.00 -24.22
C VAL A 203 -13.30 -4.70 -23.71
N ILE A 204 -13.65 -4.65 -22.43
CA ILE A 204 -13.89 -3.39 -21.72
C ILE A 204 -12.73 -3.11 -20.74
N PRO A 205 -12.23 -1.86 -20.70
CA PRO A 205 -11.51 -1.36 -19.53
C PRO A 205 -12.50 -1.16 -18.37
N PHE A 206 -11.97 -0.96 -17.17
CA PHE A 206 -12.80 -0.55 -16.03
C PHE A 206 -13.00 0.96 -16.03
N GLU A 207 -11.98 1.71 -16.48
CA GLU A 207 -12.03 3.16 -16.70
C GLU A 207 -11.58 3.48 -18.13
N SER A 208 -12.45 4.16 -18.87
CA SER A 208 -12.41 4.33 -20.31
C SER A 208 -11.82 5.67 -20.78
N ASN A 209 -11.23 6.47 -19.88
CA ASN A 209 -11.14 7.93 -19.97
C ASN A 209 -12.54 8.58 -20.00
N ASN A 210 -13.41 8.28 -19.02
CA ASN A 210 -14.76 8.86 -18.99
C ASN A 210 -14.69 10.40 -18.99
N GLN A 211 -15.62 11.05 -19.69
CA GLN A 211 -15.51 12.45 -20.14
C GLN A 211 -15.55 13.53 -19.03
N THR A 212 -15.58 13.14 -17.76
CA THR A 212 -15.71 14.06 -16.61
C THR A 212 -14.35 14.65 -16.22
N GLN A 213 -14.25 15.98 -16.18
CA GLN A 213 -13.03 16.72 -15.82
C GLN A 213 -13.31 18.01 -15.04
N LEU A 214 -12.26 18.73 -14.62
CA LEU A 214 -12.40 20.10 -14.10
C LEU A 214 -12.57 21.12 -15.23
N SER A 215 -13.39 22.15 -15.00
CA SER A 215 -13.71 23.22 -15.95
C SER A 215 -12.58 24.25 -16.17
N GLY A 216 -11.35 23.79 -16.37
CA GLY A 216 -10.17 24.64 -16.54
C GLY A 216 -9.58 24.57 -17.94
N GLY A 217 -9.00 25.68 -18.40
CA GLY A 217 -8.47 25.76 -19.76
C GLY A 217 -7.65 27.01 -20.02
N ASN A 218 -7.58 27.43 -21.29
CA ASN A 218 -6.82 28.63 -21.69
C ASN A 218 -7.71 29.82 -22.09
N GLN A 219 -8.89 29.56 -22.65
CA GLN A 219 -9.86 30.60 -23.05
C GLN A 219 -11.16 30.38 -22.26
N ILE A 220 -11.52 31.33 -21.41
CA ILE A 220 -12.72 31.24 -20.56
C ILE A 220 -13.96 31.46 -21.43
N ASP A 221 -14.78 30.43 -21.58
CA ASP A 221 -16.10 30.48 -22.23
C ASP A 221 -17.26 30.58 -21.21
N GLY A 222 -17.02 30.14 -19.97
CA GLY A 222 -18.02 30.10 -18.90
C GLY A 222 -18.89 28.83 -18.87
N ASP A 223 -18.55 27.81 -19.65
CA ASP A 223 -19.25 26.53 -19.77
C ASP A 223 -18.27 25.38 -19.51
N LEU A 224 -17.43 25.01 -20.49
CA LEU A 224 -16.37 24.02 -20.32
C LEU A 224 -15.12 24.59 -19.64
N VAL A 225 -14.91 25.91 -19.74
CA VAL A 225 -13.76 26.62 -19.16
C VAL A 225 -14.24 27.82 -18.34
N THR A 226 -14.29 27.65 -17.03
CA THR A 226 -14.64 28.70 -16.04
C THR A 226 -13.43 29.46 -15.49
N PHE A 227 -12.21 28.90 -15.63
CA PHE A 227 -10.97 29.56 -15.20
C PHE A 227 -9.77 29.27 -16.13
N ASN A 228 -8.81 30.20 -16.18
CA ASN A 228 -7.55 29.98 -16.89
C ASN A 228 -6.59 29.13 -16.03
N ALA A 229 -6.52 27.83 -16.33
CA ALA A 229 -5.72 26.85 -15.60
C ALA A 229 -4.22 26.96 -15.92
N TRP A 230 -3.85 27.45 -17.10
CA TRP A 230 -2.46 27.70 -17.47
C TRP A 230 -1.81 28.82 -16.64
N ASP A 231 -2.55 29.89 -16.36
CA ASP A 231 -2.11 30.97 -15.48
C ASP A 231 -2.08 30.48 -14.03
N HIS A 232 -3.22 30.01 -13.53
CA HIS A 232 -3.40 29.65 -12.13
C HIS A 232 -2.54 28.45 -11.69
N SER A 233 -2.67 27.30 -12.37
CA SER A 233 -2.06 26.05 -11.94
C SER A 233 -0.62 25.89 -12.43
N ILE A 234 -0.30 26.33 -13.66
CA ILE A 234 1.03 26.10 -14.26
C ILE A 234 1.99 27.29 -14.09
N ARG A 235 1.53 28.52 -14.30
CA ARG A 235 2.39 29.72 -14.26
C ARG A 235 2.56 30.32 -12.86
N VAL A 236 1.48 30.39 -12.09
CA VAL A 236 1.47 30.96 -10.73
C VAL A 236 1.57 29.88 -9.66
N ASN A 237 1.20 28.63 -9.96
CA ASN A 237 1.30 27.47 -9.06
C ASN A 237 0.54 27.70 -7.73
N ASN A 238 -0.58 28.44 -7.77
CA ASN A 238 -1.29 28.98 -6.61
C ASN A 238 -2.00 27.89 -5.80
N VAL A 239 -1.55 27.70 -4.55
CA VAL A 239 -1.71 26.51 -3.69
C VAL A 239 -3.15 26.03 -3.49
N LEU A 240 -4.16 26.92 -3.55
CA LEU A 240 -5.51 26.63 -3.04
C LEU A 240 -6.68 27.04 -3.95
N SER A 241 -6.43 27.40 -5.21
CA SER A 241 -7.48 27.80 -6.18
C SER A 241 -8.42 28.92 -5.70
N LEU A 242 -7.95 29.75 -4.76
CA LEU A 242 -8.72 30.83 -4.14
C LEU A 242 -9.10 31.89 -5.17
N GLY A 243 -10.39 32.27 -5.18
CA GLY A 243 -10.93 33.27 -6.10
C GLY A 243 -11.23 32.78 -7.52
N HIS A 244 -10.95 31.51 -7.83
CA HIS A 244 -11.30 30.89 -9.10
C HIS A 244 -12.59 30.07 -8.99
N VAL A 245 -13.38 30.07 -10.07
CA VAL A 245 -14.56 29.22 -10.24
C VAL A 245 -14.10 27.90 -10.84
N VAL A 246 -14.31 26.78 -10.13
CA VAL A 246 -13.86 25.45 -10.55
C VAL A 246 -15.01 24.45 -10.37
N ASP A 247 -15.58 23.99 -11.48
CA ASP A 247 -16.68 23.03 -11.54
C ASP A 247 -16.20 21.67 -12.09
N ILE A 248 -17.03 20.64 -11.98
CA ILE A 248 -16.87 19.35 -12.68
C ILE A 248 -17.78 19.35 -13.92
N VAL A 249 -17.24 19.06 -15.10
CA VAL A 249 -17.94 19.14 -16.40
C VAL A 249 -17.70 17.88 -17.24
N LYS A 250 -18.68 17.49 -18.07
CA LYS A 250 -18.49 16.49 -19.14
C LYS A 250 -18.02 17.18 -20.42
N ASN A 251 -16.75 16.97 -20.78
CA ASN A 251 -16.12 17.58 -21.96
C ASN A 251 -15.96 16.52 -23.07
N PRO A 252 -16.66 16.64 -24.21
CA PRO A 252 -16.66 15.63 -25.28
C PRO A 252 -15.35 15.57 -26.08
N ALA A 253 -14.35 16.39 -25.77
CA ALA A 253 -12.99 16.28 -26.32
C ALA A 253 -12.07 15.36 -25.49
N VAL A 254 -12.54 14.80 -24.36
CA VAL A 254 -11.84 13.72 -23.66
C VAL A 254 -11.92 12.43 -24.51
N PRO A 255 -10.78 11.75 -24.78
CA PRO A 255 -10.74 10.57 -25.65
C PRO A 255 -11.21 9.29 -24.93
N ASP A 256 -12.51 9.24 -24.70
CA ASP A 256 -13.33 8.15 -24.17
C ASP A 256 -13.31 6.88 -25.07
N LYS A 257 -13.15 5.69 -24.47
CA LYS A 257 -12.91 4.39 -25.17
C LYS A 257 -13.38 3.19 -24.33
N ASP A 258 -14.68 2.98 -24.20
CA ASP A 258 -15.28 1.91 -23.37
C ASP A 258 -15.19 0.48 -23.93
N LEU A 259 -15.24 0.29 -25.25
CA LEU A 259 -15.35 -1.06 -25.83
C LEU A 259 -14.41 -1.23 -27.02
N PHE A 260 -13.40 -2.08 -26.86
CA PHE A 260 -12.47 -2.45 -27.91
C PHE A 260 -12.86 -3.78 -28.54
N ILE A 261 -12.92 -3.83 -29.88
CA ILE A 261 -13.29 -5.03 -30.63
C ILE A 261 -12.11 -5.42 -31.56
N PHE A 262 -11.57 -6.62 -31.41
CA PHE A 262 -10.41 -7.12 -32.18
C PHE A 262 -10.77 -8.36 -33.02
N ASP A 263 -10.17 -8.49 -34.20
CA ASP A 263 -10.21 -9.71 -35.03
C ASP A 263 -9.30 -10.79 -34.41
N THR A 264 -9.84 -11.96 -34.07
CA THR A 264 -9.10 -12.99 -33.30
C THR A 264 -8.05 -13.75 -34.11
N ARG A 265 -7.99 -13.56 -35.43
CA ARG A 265 -7.03 -14.23 -36.33
C ARG A 265 -5.78 -13.40 -36.52
N THR A 266 -5.94 -12.08 -36.62
CA THR A 266 -4.90 -11.08 -36.92
C THR A 266 -4.52 -10.24 -35.71
N ASP A 267 -5.32 -10.27 -34.64
CA ASP A 267 -5.21 -9.44 -33.43
C ASP A 267 -5.21 -7.93 -33.68
N LYS A 268 -5.86 -7.51 -34.76
CA LYS A 268 -6.03 -6.09 -35.10
C LYS A 268 -7.32 -5.55 -34.53
N LEU A 269 -7.27 -4.33 -34.02
CA LEU A 269 -8.45 -3.56 -33.64
C LEU A 269 -9.33 -3.35 -34.89
N ILE A 270 -10.61 -3.69 -34.76
CA ILE A 270 -11.67 -3.47 -35.75
C ILE A 270 -12.32 -2.10 -35.49
N SER A 271 -12.67 -1.84 -34.22
CA SER A 271 -13.39 -0.64 -33.80
C SER A 271 -13.27 -0.41 -32.29
N THR A 272 -13.41 0.84 -31.89
CA THR A 272 -13.77 1.26 -30.52
C THR A 272 -15.23 1.74 -30.48
N VAL A 273 -15.82 1.78 -29.29
CA VAL A 273 -17.09 2.45 -28.98
C VAL A 273 -16.94 3.17 -27.64
N ASP A 274 -17.64 4.29 -27.49
CA ASP A 274 -17.50 5.33 -26.47
C ASP A 274 -18.84 5.69 -25.79
N SER A 275 -18.76 6.45 -24.70
CA SER A 275 -19.87 6.94 -23.86
C SER A 275 -20.85 5.88 -23.35
N LEU A 276 -20.34 4.67 -23.07
CA LEU A 276 -21.11 3.52 -22.61
C LEU A 276 -21.41 3.51 -21.10
N GLY A 277 -20.63 4.22 -20.28
CA GLY A 277 -20.82 4.35 -18.82
C GLY A 277 -19.71 5.16 -18.16
N THR A 278 -19.63 5.16 -16.83
CA THR A 278 -18.47 5.69 -16.08
C THR A 278 -17.58 4.56 -15.53
N LEU A 279 -18.18 3.49 -15.00
CA LEU A 279 -17.49 2.30 -14.48
C LEU A 279 -18.09 1.03 -15.12
N LEU A 280 -17.27 0.19 -15.75
CA LEU A 280 -17.75 -0.95 -16.56
C LEU A 280 -17.34 -2.31 -15.96
N TYR A 281 -18.30 -3.09 -15.47
CA TYR A 281 -18.01 -4.26 -14.62
C TYR A 281 -17.89 -5.57 -15.40
N GLY A 282 -18.90 -5.90 -16.21
CA GLY A 282 -18.99 -7.21 -16.86
C GLY A 282 -19.79 -7.17 -18.15
N LEU A 283 -19.42 -8.03 -19.10
CA LEU A 283 -20.06 -8.08 -20.42
C LEU A 283 -20.43 -9.51 -20.86
N ASP A 284 -21.41 -9.60 -21.77
CA ASP A 284 -21.73 -10.79 -22.58
C ASP A 284 -22.17 -10.37 -24.00
N VAL A 285 -22.13 -11.30 -24.96
CA VAL A 285 -22.36 -10.97 -26.39
C VAL A 285 -23.27 -12.01 -27.06
N ASP A 286 -24.34 -11.55 -27.69
CA ASP A 286 -25.32 -12.41 -28.37
C ASP A 286 -24.86 -12.88 -29.77
N SER A 287 -25.66 -13.72 -30.43
CA SER A 287 -25.40 -14.26 -31.76
C SER A 287 -25.57 -13.22 -32.88
N ARG A 288 -26.33 -12.15 -32.61
CA ARG A 288 -26.51 -10.99 -33.50
C ARG A 288 -25.31 -10.04 -33.45
N GLY A 289 -24.41 -10.21 -32.48
CA GLY A 289 -23.27 -9.32 -32.25
C GLY A 289 -23.61 -8.08 -31.43
N ARG A 290 -24.70 -8.12 -30.65
CA ARG A 290 -25.03 -7.10 -29.65
C ARG A 290 -24.30 -7.43 -28.36
N VAL A 291 -23.60 -6.43 -27.84
CA VAL A 291 -22.83 -6.51 -26.59
C VAL A 291 -23.69 -5.93 -25.47
N PHE A 292 -23.78 -6.62 -24.34
CA PHE A 292 -24.45 -6.14 -23.12
C PHE A 292 -23.41 -5.94 -22.03
N ILE A 293 -23.39 -4.77 -21.40
CA ILE A 293 -22.40 -4.34 -20.40
C ILE A 293 -23.15 -3.87 -19.16
N ALA A 294 -22.82 -4.43 -17.99
CA ALA A 294 -23.22 -3.87 -16.70
C ALA A 294 -22.31 -2.71 -16.33
N GLN A 295 -22.90 -1.54 -16.06
CA GLN A 295 -22.16 -0.32 -15.75
C GLN A 295 -22.91 0.60 -14.78
N THR A 296 -22.16 1.50 -14.16
CA THR A 296 -22.73 2.69 -13.51
C THR A 296 -22.23 3.96 -14.19
N ASP A 297 -23.14 4.91 -14.39
CA ASP A 297 -22.81 6.25 -14.87
C ASP A 297 -22.86 7.22 -13.69
N ALA A 298 -21.75 7.92 -13.43
CA ALA A 298 -21.65 8.85 -12.32
C ALA A 298 -22.30 10.19 -12.69
N ARG A 299 -23.05 10.75 -11.73
CA ARG A 299 -23.70 12.07 -11.82
C ARG A 299 -22.85 13.18 -11.19
N ASN A 300 -21.53 13.06 -11.29
CA ASN A 300 -20.57 14.00 -10.71
C ASN A 300 -20.51 15.36 -11.43
N ASP A 301 -20.98 15.42 -12.67
CA ASP A 301 -21.28 16.63 -13.42
C ASP A 301 -22.59 17.30 -12.94
N ALA A 302 -23.60 16.52 -12.57
CA ALA A 302 -24.89 17.05 -12.10
C ALA A 302 -24.76 17.86 -10.80
N ASN A 303 -23.95 17.38 -9.85
CA ASN A 303 -23.54 18.19 -8.69
C ASN A 303 -22.22 18.95 -8.89
N GLY A 304 -21.64 18.92 -10.08
CA GLY A 304 -20.32 19.47 -10.37
C GLY A 304 -20.21 20.99 -10.24
N LEU A 305 -21.34 21.70 -10.25
CA LEU A 305 -21.43 23.15 -10.45
C LEU A 305 -21.38 23.96 -9.14
N SER A 306 -20.52 23.57 -8.20
CA SER A 306 -20.35 24.24 -6.90
C SER A 306 -19.71 25.63 -6.99
N GLY A 307 -19.05 25.92 -8.10
CA GLY A 307 -18.45 27.20 -8.45
C GLY A 307 -19.46 28.13 -9.12
N THR A 308 -20.03 27.75 -10.27
CA THR A 308 -20.97 28.59 -11.03
C THR A 308 -22.36 28.70 -10.40
N GLN A 309 -23.01 27.57 -10.10
CA GLN A 309 -24.40 27.53 -9.64
C GLN A 309 -24.55 27.34 -8.11
N LYS A 310 -23.45 27.03 -7.41
CA LYS A 310 -23.38 26.73 -5.97
C LYS A 310 -24.08 25.44 -5.57
N HIS A 311 -24.12 24.46 -6.47
CA HIS A 311 -24.63 23.12 -6.20
C HIS A 311 -23.85 22.40 -5.07
N GLY A 312 -24.51 21.44 -4.45
CA GLY A 312 -23.97 20.53 -3.43
C GLY A 312 -24.56 19.12 -3.55
N LEU A 313 -24.94 18.52 -2.42
CA LEU A 313 -25.53 17.17 -2.41
C LEU A 313 -27.05 17.14 -2.68
N GLU A 314 -27.72 18.30 -2.66
CA GLU A 314 -29.17 18.38 -2.88
C GLU A 314 -29.52 18.06 -4.34
N GLU A 315 -28.73 18.55 -5.29
CA GLU A 315 -28.87 18.33 -6.74
C GLU A 315 -28.48 16.91 -7.19
N LEU A 316 -27.82 16.13 -6.33
CA LEU A 316 -27.73 14.68 -6.52
C LEU A 316 -29.03 13.96 -6.19
N GLU A 317 -29.93 14.52 -5.37
CA GLU A 317 -31.09 13.83 -4.80
C GLU A 317 -30.74 12.49 -4.12
N ASN A 318 -29.54 12.38 -3.52
CA ASN A 318 -28.98 11.13 -3.00
C ASN A 318 -28.92 9.98 -4.04
N ARG A 319 -28.63 10.34 -5.30
CA ARG A 319 -28.53 9.44 -6.44
C ARG A 319 -27.21 9.66 -7.17
N ALA A 320 -26.11 9.24 -6.54
CA ALA A 320 -24.76 9.44 -7.07
C ALA A 320 -24.53 8.75 -8.44
N PHE A 321 -25.15 7.59 -8.65
CA PHE A 321 -25.02 6.80 -9.88
C PHE A 321 -26.37 6.51 -10.52
N LEU A 322 -26.38 6.34 -11.85
CA LEU A 322 -27.41 5.61 -12.58
C LEU A 322 -26.94 4.15 -12.73
N ASN A 323 -27.75 3.18 -12.28
CA ASN A 323 -27.47 1.76 -12.48
C ASN A 323 -28.07 1.32 -13.82
N GLN A 324 -27.24 0.87 -14.76
CA GLN A 324 -27.65 0.66 -16.15
C GLN A 324 -27.06 -0.65 -16.73
N ILE A 325 -27.78 -1.24 -17.68
CA ILE A 325 -27.17 -2.13 -18.68
C ILE A 325 -27.05 -1.36 -19.98
N THR A 326 -25.83 -1.21 -20.50
CA THR A 326 -25.61 -0.63 -21.82
C THR A 326 -25.54 -1.71 -22.88
N ARG A 327 -26.33 -1.55 -23.95
CA ARG A 327 -26.36 -2.45 -25.11
C ARG A 327 -25.77 -1.75 -26.33
N VAL A 328 -24.80 -2.37 -27.00
CA VAL A 328 -24.18 -1.87 -28.23
C VAL A 328 -24.46 -2.81 -29.40
N ASP A 329 -25.08 -2.31 -30.47
CA ASP A 329 -25.31 -3.07 -31.71
C ASP A 329 -24.12 -2.92 -32.67
N THR A 330 -23.20 -3.91 -32.65
CA THR A 330 -21.96 -3.86 -33.46
C THR A 330 -22.15 -4.25 -34.94
N ALA A 331 -23.39 -4.49 -35.38
CA ALA A 331 -23.75 -4.60 -36.79
C ALA A 331 -24.24 -3.26 -37.37
N ASN A 332 -24.96 -2.47 -36.57
CA ASN A 332 -25.60 -1.22 -36.98
C ASN A 332 -24.80 0.03 -36.55
N GLN A 333 -23.57 0.15 -37.07
CA GLN A 333 -22.64 1.29 -36.80
C GLN A 333 -22.40 1.58 -35.31
N SER A 334 -22.46 0.55 -34.45
CA SER A 334 -22.32 0.67 -32.99
C SER A 334 -23.39 1.54 -32.33
N PHE A 335 -24.66 1.41 -32.75
CA PHE A 335 -25.76 2.07 -32.05
C PHE A 335 -25.87 1.61 -30.59
N THR A 336 -25.66 2.55 -29.66
CA THR A 336 -25.73 2.33 -28.22
C THR A 336 -27.13 2.61 -27.68
N THR A 337 -27.60 1.75 -26.78
CA THR A 337 -28.82 1.96 -25.96
C THR A 337 -28.46 1.80 -24.49
N ARG A 338 -28.68 2.83 -23.68
CA ARG A 338 -28.66 2.71 -22.21
C ARG A 338 -30.01 2.15 -21.76
N LEU A 339 -30.00 1.14 -20.90
CA LEU A 339 -31.20 0.51 -20.33
C LEU A 339 -31.16 0.75 -18.82
N ASP A 340 -31.94 1.73 -18.36
CA ASP A 340 -32.08 2.09 -16.95
C ASP A 340 -32.74 0.97 -16.16
N LEU A 341 -32.12 0.56 -15.05
CA LEU A 341 -32.64 -0.50 -14.16
C LEU A 341 -33.68 0.02 -13.15
N GLU A 342 -33.81 1.33 -13.08
CA GLU A 342 -34.48 2.12 -12.04
C GLU A 342 -34.93 3.45 -12.68
N PRO A 343 -35.97 4.14 -12.19
CA PRO A 343 -36.33 5.45 -12.72
C PRO A 343 -35.17 6.47 -12.64
N PRO A 344 -35.08 7.39 -13.63
CA PRO A 344 -34.16 8.52 -13.58
C PRO A 344 -34.72 9.65 -12.70
N PRO A 345 -33.88 10.39 -11.95
CA PRO A 345 -34.31 11.55 -11.16
C PRO A 345 -35.11 12.59 -11.96
N PRO A 346 -36.15 13.21 -11.37
CA PRO A 346 -36.48 13.19 -9.94
C PRO A 346 -37.36 12.00 -9.48
N GLU A 347 -37.56 10.99 -10.34
CA GLU A 347 -38.19 9.73 -9.91
C GLU A 347 -37.13 8.78 -9.33
N HIS A 348 -37.47 8.11 -8.22
CA HIS A 348 -36.59 7.18 -7.51
C HIS A 348 -37.29 5.83 -7.29
N PRO A 349 -36.56 4.71 -7.28
CA PRO A 349 -37.13 3.41 -6.89
C PRO A 349 -37.44 3.37 -5.38
N ASP A 350 -38.33 2.46 -4.97
CA ASP A 350 -38.38 2.06 -3.56
C ASP A 350 -37.02 1.46 -3.15
N ARG A 351 -36.54 1.77 -1.93
CA ARG A 351 -35.19 1.42 -1.45
C ARG A 351 -34.86 -0.09 -1.46
N ASP A 352 -35.87 -0.96 -1.39
CA ASP A 352 -35.73 -2.43 -1.51
C ASP A 352 -35.78 -2.95 -2.97
N LYS A 353 -36.20 -2.10 -3.91
CA LYS A 353 -36.35 -2.41 -5.35
C LYS A 353 -35.25 -1.81 -6.23
N ALA A 354 -34.33 -1.05 -5.65
CA ALA A 354 -33.08 -0.64 -6.30
C ALA A 354 -32.25 -1.85 -6.77
N LEU A 355 -31.45 -1.65 -7.83
CA LEU A 355 -30.66 -2.69 -8.52
C LEU A 355 -29.19 -2.26 -8.64
N ALA A 356 -28.63 -1.84 -7.51
CA ALA A 356 -27.25 -1.37 -7.38
C ALA A 356 -26.27 -2.49 -7.01
N THR A 357 -24.97 -2.29 -7.17
CA THR A 357 -24.34 -1.88 -8.42
C THR A 357 -24.43 -3.07 -9.41
N PRO A 358 -24.91 -2.89 -10.65
CA PRO A 358 -24.99 -3.98 -11.62
C PRO A 358 -23.59 -4.49 -11.98
N PHE A 359 -23.38 -5.81 -11.95
CA PHE A 359 -22.03 -6.38 -11.99
C PHE A 359 -21.85 -7.49 -13.04
N ALA A 360 -22.48 -8.65 -12.85
CA ALA A 360 -22.40 -9.76 -13.80
C ALA A 360 -23.61 -9.79 -14.73
N VAL A 361 -23.41 -10.15 -16.00
CA VAL A 361 -24.46 -10.32 -17.02
C VAL A 361 -24.27 -11.64 -17.79
N ARG A 362 -25.36 -12.36 -18.07
CA ARG A 362 -25.39 -13.58 -18.90
C ARG A 362 -26.70 -13.71 -19.67
N LEU A 363 -26.62 -14.04 -20.95
CA LEU A 363 -27.79 -14.45 -21.74
C LEU A 363 -28.13 -15.93 -21.49
N ASN A 364 -29.41 -16.29 -21.60
CA ASN A 364 -29.81 -17.68 -21.77
C ASN A 364 -29.46 -18.23 -23.17
N VAL A 365 -29.58 -19.55 -23.35
CA VAL A 365 -29.26 -20.25 -24.60
C VAL A 365 -30.09 -19.72 -25.79
N GLU A 366 -31.33 -19.33 -25.55
CA GLU A 366 -32.25 -18.77 -26.56
C GLU A 366 -32.06 -17.26 -26.80
N GLU A 367 -31.15 -16.59 -26.07
CA GLU A 367 -30.86 -15.14 -26.14
C GLU A 367 -32.09 -14.23 -25.99
N SER A 368 -33.10 -14.73 -25.27
CA SER A 368 -34.41 -14.10 -25.03
C SER A 368 -34.53 -13.43 -23.66
N VAL A 369 -33.63 -13.75 -22.72
CA VAL A 369 -33.56 -13.22 -21.37
C VAL A 369 -32.10 -12.95 -21.01
N LEU A 370 -31.84 -11.73 -20.55
CA LEU A 370 -30.58 -11.37 -19.92
C LEU A 370 -30.73 -11.51 -18.40
N PHE A 371 -29.93 -12.35 -17.78
CA PHE A 371 -29.79 -12.44 -16.33
C PHE A 371 -28.64 -11.55 -15.87
N ALA A 372 -28.84 -10.81 -14.79
CA ALA A 372 -27.84 -9.87 -14.27
C ALA A 372 -27.84 -9.82 -12.73
N THR A 373 -26.70 -9.54 -12.12
CA THR A 373 -26.59 -9.35 -10.66
C THR A 373 -26.51 -7.87 -10.29
N ALA A 374 -27.30 -7.48 -9.29
CA ALA A 374 -27.15 -6.23 -8.55
C ALA A 374 -26.36 -6.54 -7.27
N ALA A 375 -25.06 -6.22 -7.29
CA ALA A 375 -24.11 -6.68 -6.27
C ALA A 375 -24.32 -6.01 -4.90
N SER A 376 -24.65 -4.73 -4.87
CA SER A 376 -24.83 -3.95 -3.64
C SER A 376 -26.23 -4.13 -3.03
N SER A 377 -27.24 -4.36 -3.87
CA SER A 377 -28.63 -4.66 -3.47
C SER A 377 -28.89 -6.15 -3.20
N ASN A 378 -27.88 -7.02 -3.41
CA ASN A 378 -27.92 -8.46 -3.16
C ASN A 378 -29.02 -9.20 -3.95
N GLN A 379 -29.19 -8.90 -5.24
CA GLN A 379 -30.23 -9.49 -6.10
C GLN A 379 -29.66 -10.12 -7.38
N LEU A 380 -30.27 -11.23 -7.83
CA LEU A 380 -30.29 -11.62 -9.23
C LEU A 380 -31.59 -11.09 -9.86
N PHE A 381 -31.49 -10.48 -11.05
CA PHE A 381 -32.66 -10.08 -11.83
C PHE A 381 -32.59 -10.63 -13.25
N ALA A 382 -33.76 -10.73 -13.88
CA ALA A 382 -33.95 -11.13 -15.26
C ALA A 382 -34.60 -9.97 -16.03
N MET A 383 -34.10 -9.67 -17.22
CA MET A 383 -34.60 -8.57 -18.06
C MET A 383 -34.68 -8.96 -19.53
N ASN A 384 -35.53 -8.25 -20.28
CA ASN A 384 -35.69 -8.41 -21.72
C ASN A 384 -34.53 -7.71 -22.46
N PRO A 385 -33.68 -8.43 -23.24
CA PRO A 385 -32.53 -7.85 -23.94
C PRO A 385 -32.89 -6.92 -25.10
N ASP A 386 -34.15 -6.92 -25.56
CA ASP A 386 -34.59 -6.13 -26.71
C ASP A 386 -35.13 -4.74 -26.30
N ASN A 387 -35.68 -4.56 -25.09
CA ASN A 387 -36.18 -3.25 -24.61
C ASN A 387 -35.74 -2.83 -23.18
N GLY A 388 -35.20 -3.73 -22.37
CA GLY A 388 -34.74 -3.43 -21.00
C GLY A 388 -35.72 -3.78 -19.87
N ASP A 389 -36.96 -4.20 -20.17
CA ASP A 389 -37.97 -4.48 -19.15
C ASP A 389 -37.50 -5.52 -18.12
N ILE A 390 -37.59 -5.21 -16.83
CA ILE A 390 -37.30 -6.16 -15.74
C ILE A 390 -38.44 -7.18 -15.66
N ILE A 391 -38.13 -8.44 -15.98
CA ILE A 391 -39.08 -9.57 -15.99
C ILE A 391 -39.32 -10.09 -14.57
N GLY A 392 -38.28 -10.14 -13.75
CA GLY A 392 -38.34 -10.66 -12.38
C GLY A 392 -37.04 -10.46 -11.61
N ARG A 393 -37.09 -10.67 -10.29
CA ARG A 393 -35.96 -10.48 -9.36
C ARG A 393 -36.03 -11.48 -8.21
N VAL A 394 -34.89 -11.81 -7.62
CA VAL A 394 -34.79 -12.65 -6.41
C VAL A 394 -33.58 -12.22 -5.56
N THR A 395 -33.79 -12.10 -4.24
CA THR A 395 -32.74 -11.81 -3.27
C THR A 395 -31.83 -13.01 -3.07
N VAL A 396 -30.53 -12.77 -2.97
CA VAL A 396 -29.46 -13.75 -2.73
C VAL A 396 -28.60 -13.31 -1.53
N ASN A 397 -27.51 -14.03 -1.24
CA ASN A 397 -26.60 -13.63 -0.16
C ASN A 397 -25.69 -12.44 -0.58
N ALA A 398 -24.92 -11.91 0.38
CA ALA A 398 -24.12 -10.70 0.19
C ALA A 398 -23.16 -10.72 -1.02
N VAL A 399 -23.33 -9.71 -1.88
CA VAL A 399 -22.46 -9.31 -2.99
C VAL A 399 -22.35 -10.33 -4.13
N PRO A 400 -23.43 -10.57 -4.89
CA PRO A 400 -23.44 -11.43 -6.07
C PRO A 400 -22.61 -10.84 -7.24
N ARG A 401 -21.47 -11.47 -7.55
CA ARG A 401 -20.49 -11.01 -8.57
C ARG A 401 -20.30 -11.97 -9.75
N GLY A 402 -21.07 -13.05 -9.84
CA GLY A 402 -20.97 -13.99 -10.96
C GLY A 402 -22.21 -14.83 -11.16
N ILE A 403 -22.48 -15.19 -12.42
CA ILE A 403 -23.59 -16.06 -12.86
C ILE A 403 -23.04 -17.17 -13.74
N ALA A 404 -23.44 -18.41 -13.46
CA ALA A 404 -23.38 -19.53 -14.40
C ALA A 404 -24.80 -20.02 -14.72
N LEU A 405 -25.10 -20.19 -16.00
CA LEU A 405 -26.35 -20.75 -16.54
C LEU A 405 -26.01 -22.08 -17.23
N PRO A 406 -25.90 -23.20 -16.48
CA PRO A 406 -25.62 -24.51 -17.08
C PRO A 406 -26.81 -24.98 -17.92
N GLU A 407 -26.55 -25.74 -18.98
CA GLU A 407 -27.60 -26.26 -19.86
C GLU A 407 -28.57 -27.22 -19.15
N VAL A 408 -29.84 -27.17 -19.57
CA VAL A 408 -30.88 -28.15 -19.25
C VAL A 408 -30.50 -29.51 -19.84
N THR A 409 -30.61 -30.58 -19.04
CA THR A 409 -30.31 -31.95 -19.50
C THR A 409 -31.38 -32.93 -19.00
N ALA A 410 -31.35 -34.19 -19.45
CA ALA A 410 -32.24 -35.23 -18.95
C ALA A 410 -32.10 -35.46 -17.41
N ASN A 411 -30.94 -35.15 -16.83
CA ASN A 411 -30.69 -35.23 -15.39
C ASN A 411 -31.05 -33.92 -14.66
N HIS A 412 -31.05 -32.80 -15.37
CA HIS A 412 -31.31 -31.44 -14.87
C HIS A 412 -32.40 -30.77 -15.71
N PRO A 413 -33.68 -31.15 -15.55
CA PRO A 413 -34.76 -30.81 -16.50
C PRO A 413 -35.35 -29.40 -16.33
N SER A 414 -34.91 -28.64 -15.33
CA SER A 414 -35.31 -27.26 -15.04
C SER A 414 -34.10 -26.32 -15.20
N GLN A 415 -34.28 -25.15 -15.82
CA GLN A 415 -33.20 -24.18 -15.91
C GLN A 415 -32.86 -23.61 -14.53
N GLN A 416 -31.59 -23.71 -14.17
CA GLN A 416 -31.04 -23.11 -12.95
C GLN A 416 -30.11 -21.95 -13.28
N ALA A 417 -30.05 -20.96 -12.39
CA ALA A 417 -28.94 -20.03 -12.30
C ALA A 417 -28.13 -20.33 -11.03
N TRP A 418 -26.81 -20.29 -11.17
CA TRP A 418 -25.86 -20.50 -10.08
C TRP A 418 -25.09 -19.20 -9.88
N VAL A 419 -25.25 -18.58 -8.71
CA VAL A 419 -24.78 -17.21 -8.43
C VAL A 419 -23.75 -17.22 -7.29
N LEU A 420 -22.56 -16.69 -7.54
CA LEU A 420 -21.53 -16.52 -6.51
C LEU A 420 -21.75 -15.21 -5.74
N ASN A 421 -22.08 -15.34 -4.46
CA ASN A 421 -22.18 -14.27 -3.48
C ASN A 421 -20.79 -14.09 -2.82
N ALA A 422 -19.96 -13.24 -3.41
CA ALA A 422 -18.51 -13.24 -3.19
C ALA A 422 -18.11 -12.81 -1.77
N VAL A 423 -18.78 -11.81 -1.19
CA VAL A 423 -18.49 -11.35 0.19
C VAL A 423 -19.09 -12.28 1.23
N ALA A 424 -20.23 -12.92 0.92
CA ALA A 424 -20.82 -13.96 1.75
C ALA A 424 -20.03 -15.28 1.76
N ASN A 425 -19.18 -15.53 0.75
CA ASN A 425 -18.58 -16.85 0.48
C ASN A 425 -19.65 -17.94 0.36
N THR A 426 -20.70 -17.69 -0.42
CA THR A 426 -21.74 -18.71 -0.72
C THR A 426 -22.14 -18.71 -2.19
N VAL A 427 -22.66 -19.85 -2.65
CA VAL A 427 -23.29 -19.98 -3.97
C VAL A 427 -24.79 -20.19 -3.79
N SER A 428 -25.60 -19.36 -4.43
CA SER A 428 -27.06 -19.52 -4.49
C SER A 428 -27.44 -20.27 -5.75
N VAL A 429 -28.17 -21.38 -5.59
CA VAL A 429 -28.83 -22.12 -6.67
C VAL A 429 -30.26 -21.61 -6.76
N ILE A 430 -30.67 -21.23 -7.96
CA ILE A 430 -31.91 -20.51 -8.21
C ILE A 430 -32.64 -21.21 -9.36
N ASN A 431 -33.92 -21.54 -9.17
CA ASN A 431 -34.77 -21.96 -10.29
C ASN A 431 -35.15 -20.72 -11.10
N VAL A 432 -34.80 -20.72 -12.39
CA VAL A 432 -35.09 -19.62 -13.34
C VAL A 432 -35.87 -20.11 -14.57
N THR A 433 -36.49 -21.30 -14.47
CA THR A 433 -37.36 -21.86 -15.53
C THR A 433 -38.56 -20.95 -15.85
N ASP A 434 -39.02 -20.19 -14.86
CA ASP A 434 -39.87 -19.01 -15.03
C ASP A 434 -39.08 -17.78 -14.54
N PRO A 435 -38.52 -16.95 -15.45
CA PRO A 435 -37.76 -15.76 -15.08
C PRO A 435 -38.59 -14.68 -14.38
N SER A 436 -39.93 -14.74 -14.43
CA SER A 436 -40.81 -13.83 -13.69
C SER A 436 -41.07 -14.26 -12.24
N ASN A 437 -40.78 -15.52 -11.92
CA ASN A 437 -41.07 -16.15 -10.62
C ASN A 437 -39.85 -16.96 -10.12
N MET A 438 -38.67 -16.33 -10.14
CA MET A 438 -37.42 -16.94 -9.69
C MET A 438 -37.41 -17.21 -8.18
N SER A 439 -36.77 -18.31 -7.77
CA SER A 439 -36.65 -18.68 -6.35
C SER A 439 -35.34 -19.38 -6.03
N VAL A 440 -34.70 -19.01 -4.91
CA VAL A 440 -33.51 -19.71 -4.38
C VAL A 440 -33.94 -21.10 -3.89
N THR A 441 -33.43 -22.16 -4.49
CA THR A 441 -33.66 -23.54 -4.06
C THR A 441 -32.65 -23.98 -3.00
N ARG A 442 -31.43 -23.43 -3.07
CA ARG A 442 -30.30 -23.82 -2.20
C ARG A 442 -29.33 -22.65 -2.03
N THR A 443 -28.71 -22.57 -0.85
CA THR A 443 -27.47 -21.81 -0.65
C THR A 443 -26.40 -22.76 -0.14
N ILE A 444 -25.24 -22.76 -0.79
CA ILE A 444 -24.08 -23.62 -0.50
C ILE A 444 -22.98 -22.73 0.09
N THR A 445 -22.53 -23.05 1.30
CA THR A 445 -21.47 -22.30 1.98
C THR A 445 -20.09 -22.77 1.52
N LEU A 446 -19.23 -21.83 1.11
CA LEU A 446 -17.83 -22.07 0.78
C LEU A 446 -16.95 -21.90 2.05
N GLU A 447 -15.68 -22.26 1.97
CA GLU A 447 -14.73 -22.02 3.06
C GLU A 447 -14.31 -20.53 3.11
N ASP A 448 -14.06 -19.98 4.29
CA ASP A 448 -13.72 -18.56 4.46
C ASP A 448 -12.79 -18.39 5.68
N PRO A 449 -11.50 -18.08 5.48
CA PRO A 449 -10.58 -17.79 6.57
C PRO A 449 -10.65 -16.34 7.07
N THR A 450 -11.38 -15.44 6.41
CA THR A 450 -11.34 -14.02 6.77
C THR A 450 -11.88 -13.78 8.18
N HIS A 451 -11.23 -12.89 8.93
CA HIS A 451 -11.60 -12.63 10.32
C HIS A 451 -13.07 -12.17 10.41
N PRO A 452 -13.94 -12.78 11.24
CA PRO A 452 -15.40 -12.58 11.13
C PRO A 452 -15.90 -11.14 11.26
N VAL A 453 -15.16 -10.27 11.96
CA VAL A 453 -15.40 -8.81 12.00
C VAL A 453 -15.16 -8.17 10.63
N PHE A 454 -14.03 -8.49 9.98
CA PHE A 454 -13.68 -7.97 8.66
C PHE A 454 -14.72 -8.39 7.62
N LYS A 455 -15.18 -9.65 7.64
CA LYS A 455 -16.26 -10.12 6.76
C LYS A 455 -17.54 -9.29 6.92
N ARG A 456 -17.99 -9.02 8.17
CA ARG A 456 -19.20 -8.22 8.42
C ARG A 456 -19.04 -6.76 8.01
N GLY A 457 -17.90 -6.14 8.31
CA GLY A 457 -17.60 -4.78 7.84
C GLY A 457 -17.52 -4.68 6.31
N ARG A 458 -16.94 -5.70 5.64
CA ARG A 458 -16.93 -5.81 4.17
C ARG A 458 -18.35 -5.95 3.59
N THR A 459 -19.25 -6.66 4.27
CA THR A 459 -20.68 -6.70 3.89
C THR A 459 -21.30 -5.30 4.00
N ALA A 460 -21.20 -4.64 5.16
CA ALA A 460 -21.76 -3.31 5.39
C ALA A 460 -21.22 -2.24 4.44
N PHE A 461 -19.95 -2.36 4.02
CA PHE A 461 -19.32 -1.48 3.01
C PHE A 461 -19.94 -1.64 1.61
N ASN A 462 -20.42 -2.84 1.27
CA ASN A 462 -20.99 -3.14 -0.03
C ASN A 462 -22.52 -2.99 -0.08
N ASP A 463 -23.22 -3.01 1.05
CA ASP A 463 -24.69 -2.95 1.09
C ASP A 463 -25.23 -1.58 0.66
N ALA A 464 -26.07 -1.56 -0.38
CA ALA A 464 -26.69 -0.34 -0.87
C ALA A 464 -27.76 0.23 0.07
N LEU A 465 -28.31 -0.60 0.97
CA LEU A 465 -29.24 -0.18 2.02
C LEU A 465 -28.58 0.75 3.05
N ALA A 466 -27.25 0.94 3.02
CA ALA A 466 -26.61 2.04 3.73
C ALA A 466 -27.10 3.44 3.28
N SER A 467 -27.67 3.57 2.08
CA SER A 467 -28.22 4.82 1.52
C SER A 467 -29.75 4.95 1.68
N SER A 468 -30.28 6.19 1.68
CA SER A 468 -31.74 6.45 1.68
C SER A 468 -32.45 5.98 0.41
N THR A 469 -31.78 5.99 -0.73
CA THR A 469 -32.35 5.56 -2.02
C THR A 469 -32.17 4.06 -2.28
N GLY A 470 -31.21 3.40 -1.61
CA GLY A 470 -30.86 2.01 -1.88
C GLY A 470 -30.07 1.79 -3.17
N THR A 471 -29.70 2.87 -3.88
CA THR A 471 -29.18 2.80 -5.26
C THR A 471 -27.66 2.82 -5.38
N PHE A 472 -26.91 2.90 -4.28
CA PHE A 472 -25.46 2.80 -4.25
C PHE A 472 -24.95 2.47 -2.83
N SER A 473 -23.71 1.98 -2.72
CA SER A 473 -23.02 1.72 -1.46
C SER A 473 -21.66 2.41 -1.42
N CYS A 474 -20.95 2.33 -0.29
CA CYS A 474 -19.57 2.85 -0.20
C CYS A 474 -18.66 2.18 -1.25
N ALA A 475 -18.86 0.88 -1.51
CA ALA A 475 -18.17 0.14 -2.58
C ALA A 475 -18.48 0.64 -4.00
N SER A 476 -19.59 1.37 -4.24
CA SER A 476 -19.87 1.99 -5.54
C SER A 476 -18.96 3.20 -5.81
N CYS A 477 -18.65 3.99 -4.79
CA CYS A 477 -17.69 5.11 -4.89
C CYS A 477 -16.23 4.65 -4.81
N HIS A 478 -15.98 3.51 -4.18
CA HIS A 478 -14.65 2.93 -3.99
C HIS A 478 -14.61 1.50 -4.58
N PRO A 479 -14.76 1.35 -5.91
CA PRO A 479 -14.84 0.05 -6.55
C PRO A 479 -13.57 -0.76 -6.31
N ASP A 480 -13.74 -1.92 -5.68
CA ASP A 480 -12.66 -2.79 -5.21
C ASP A 480 -11.63 -2.06 -4.31
N GLY A 481 -11.95 -0.86 -3.79
CA GLY A 481 -11.09 -0.05 -2.93
C GLY A 481 -9.69 0.23 -3.48
N HIS A 482 -9.49 0.19 -4.80
CA HIS A 482 -8.17 0.04 -5.42
C HIS A 482 -7.77 1.12 -6.45
N THR A 483 -8.72 1.93 -6.94
CA THR A 483 -8.53 2.91 -8.05
C THR A 483 -9.34 4.20 -7.80
N ASP A 484 -8.84 5.38 -8.22
CA ASP A 484 -9.20 6.73 -7.72
C ASP A 484 -9.94 7.62 -8.75
N GLN A 485 -10.97 7.05 -9.36
CA GLN A 485 -11.41 7.48 -10.69
C GLN A 485 -12.41 8.65 -10.72
N LEU A 486 -13.09 8.94 -9.60
CA LEU A 486 -14.26 9.82 -9.54
C LEU A 486 -13.97 11.13 -8.81
N LEU A 487 -14.33 12.28 -9.41
CA LEU A 487 -14.46 13.54 -8.68
C LEU A 487 -15.88 13.68 -8.10
N TRP A 488 -16.02 14.41 -6.97
CA TRP A 488 -17.31 14.76 -6.37
C TRP A 488 -17.29 16.14 -5.70
N ILE A 489 -18.46 16.80 -5.71
CA ILE A 489 -18.81 17.85 -4.75
C ILE A 489 -19.54 17.19 -3.55
N LEU A 490 -18.81 16.94 -2.47
CA LEU A 490 -19.38 16.41 -1.22
C LEU A 490 -19.66 17.55 -0.23
N LYS A 491 -20.30 17.26 0.91
CA LYS A 491 -20.59 18.24 1.98
C LYS A 491 -19.33 18.59 2.79
N THR A 492 -18.34 19.19 2.14
CA THR A 492 -17.03 19.55 2.72
C THR A 492 -17.02 21.02 3.16
N PRO A 493 -16.12 21.43 4.07
CA PRO A 493 -15.86 22.84 4.33
C PRO A 493 -15.40 23.58 3.06
N ILE A 494 -15.71 24.88 3.00
CA ILE A 494 -15.17 25.82 2.03
C ILE A 494 -13.75 26.21 2.46
N VAL A 495 -12.82 26.33 1.51
CA VAL A 495 -11.42 26.69 1.80
C VAL A 495 -11.35 28.09 2.42
N THR A 496 -10.43 28.36 3.36
CA THR A 496 -10.21 29.69 3.94
C THR A 496 -9.99 30.73 2.81
N ALA A 497 -10.78 31.80 2.81
CA ALA A 497 -10.83 32.83 1.76
C ALA A 497 -11.30 32.36 0.36
N GLY A 498 -11.82 31.14 0.24
CA GLY A 498 -12.59 30.66 -0.91
C GLY A 498 -14.08 31.00 -0.83
N ASN A 499 -14.84 30.67 -1.88
CA ASN A 499 -16.29 30.92 -1.98
C ASN A 499 -17.07 29.77 -2.66
N GLN A 500 -16.51 28.56 -2.66
CA GLN A 500 -17.12 27.35 -3.20
C GLN A 500 -16.63 26.11 -2.45
N ILE A 501 -17.42 25.04 -2.51
CA ILE A 501 -16.96 23.68 -2.16
C ILE A 501 -16.01 23.23 -3.28
N MET A 502 -14.82 22.73 -2.92
CA MET A 502 -13.84 22.28 -3.92
C MET A 502 -14.09 20.82 -4.33
N PRO A 503 -13.97 20.49 -5.64
CA PRO A 503 -13.94 19.10 -6.11
C PRO A 503 -12.89 18.26 -5.37
N ARG A 504 -13.29 17.07 -4.91
CA ARG A 504 -12.42 16.06 -4.30
C ARG A 504 -12.45 14.79 -5.14
N SER A 505 -11.31 14.11 -5.32
CA SER A 505 -11.31 12.75 -5.84
C SER A 505 -11.75 11.76 -4.78
N THR A 506 -12.27 10.61 -5.19
CA THR A 506 -12.23 9.40 -4.37
C THR A 506 -10.76 9.02 -4.08
N MET A 507 -10.58 8.14 -3.09
CA MET A 507 -9.29 7.65 -2.62
C MET A 507 -9.39 6.12 -2.41
N PRO A 508 -8.29 5.36 -2.38
CA PRO A 508 -8.32 3.93 -2.17
C PRO A 508 -8.55 3.68 -0.69
N VAL A 509 -9.22 2.57 -0.37
CA VAL A 509 -9.60 2.24 1.01
C VAL A 509 -8.51 1.40 1.70
N ARG A 510 -7.30 1.39 1.11
CA ARG A 510 -6.18 0.54 1.53
C ARG A 510 -5.48 1.08 2.79
N GLY A 511 -5.15 0.17 3.70
CA GLY A 511 -4.08 0.32 4.66
C GLY A 511 -4.30 1.30 5.80
N LEU A 512 -5.54 1.62 6.19
CA LEU A 512 -5.84 2.70 7.14
C LEU A 512 -5.32 2.49 8.57
N SER A 513 -4.84 1.28 8.91
CA SER A 513 -4.04 1.07 10.12
C SER A 513 -2.73 1.85 10.03
N ASP A 514 -2.53 2.76 10.97
CA ASP A 514 -1.32 3.60 11.08
C ASP A 514 -1.05 4.56 9.93
N THR A 515 -2.11 4.93 9.21
CA THR A 515 -2.15 6.19 8.43
C THR A 515 -2.34 7.40 9.36
N ALA A 516 -1.60 7.44 10.47
CA ALA A 516 -1.92 8.27 11.63
C ALA A 516 -0.68 8.99 12.20
N PRO A 517 -0.66 10.34 12.22
CA PRO A 517 -1.69 11.28 11.75
C PRO A 517 -1.41 11.73 10.31
N TYR A 518 -2.24 11.26 9.38
CA TYR A 518 -2.26 11.71 8.00
C TYR A 518 -3.64 12.31 7.71
N HIS A 519 -3.68 13.64 7.57
CA HIS A 519 -4.88 14.46 7.54
C HIS A 519 -5.76 14.23 6.29
N TRP A 520 -7.09 14.16 6.46
CA TRP A 520 -8.05 13.92 5.37
C TRP A 520 -8.73 15.22 4.96
N ASP A 521 -7.95 16.08 4.30
CA ASP A 521 -8.36 17.44 3.96
C ASP A 521 -9.67 17.53 3.18
N GLY A 522 -10.65 18.19 3.80
CA GLY A 522 -11.97 18.41 3.22
C GLY A 522 -12.80 17.13 3.08
N ILE A 523 -12.63 16.13 3.95
CA ILE A 523 -13.56 14.99 4.04
C ILE A 523 -14.54 15.19 5.21
N PRO A 524 -15.84 14.85 5.06
CA PRO A 524 -16.77 14.86 6.19
C PRO A 524 -16.25 14.03 7.37
N GLY A 525 -16.09 14.67 8.53
CA GLY A 525 -15.65 14.03 9.76
C GLY A 525 -14.13 13.85 9.92
N ASP A 526 -13.29 14.53 9.12
CA ASP A 526 -11.81 14.54 9.19
C ASP A 526 -11.28 14.23 10.61
N PRO A 527 -10.72 13.02 10.83
CA PRO A 527 -10.51 12.52 12.19
C PRO A 527 -9.28 13.11 12.88
N PHE A 528 -8.32 13.63 12.11
CA PHE A 528 -6.97 13.95 12.59
C PHE A 528 -6.74 15.43 12.88
N GLY A 529 -7.57 16.34 12.36
CA GLY A 529 -7.34 17.78 12.48
C GLY A 529 -6.02 18.22 11.83
N GLY A 530 -5.33 19.17 12.45
CA GLY A 530 -4.21 19.90 11.83
C GLY A 530 -4.68 21.16 11.10
N ASN A 531 -3.84 21.79 10.29
CA ASN A 531 -4.31 22.87 9.42
C ASN A 531 -5.02 22.21 8.23
N ASN A 532 -6.30 22.50 8.03
CA ASN A 532 -7.10 21.94 6.94
C ASN A 532 -7.58 23.05 5.99
N SER A 533 -8.29 22.68 4.92
CA SER A 533 -8.88 23.62 3.96
C SER A 533 -9.66 24.75 4.65
N GLU A 534 -10.44 24.45 5.67
CA GLU A 534 -11.25 25.44 6.40
C GLU A 534 -10.37 26.42 7.22
N HIS A 535 -9.25 25.91 7.75
CA HIS A 535 -8.36 26.60 8.69
C HIS A 535 -6.88 26.56 8.24
N ILE A 536 -6.55 27.07 7.05
CA ILE A 536 -5.18 26.97 6.49
C ILE A 536 -4.09 27.69 7.32
N TYR A 537 -4.50 28.56 8.25
CA TYR A 537 -3.63 29.36 9.12
C TYR A 537 -3.64 28.92 10.60
N GLY A 538 -4.29 27.80 10.95
CA GLY A 538 -4.37 27.35 12.35
C GLY A 538 -4.78 25.89 12.50
N LEU A 539 -4.30 25.25 13.58
CA LEU A 539 -4.55 23.85 13.86
C LEU A 539 -5.98 23.64 14.38
N VAL A 540 -6.71 22.71 13.76
CA VAL A 540 -7.92 22.09 14.31
C VAL A 540 -7.51 20.90 15.19
N GLU A 541 -8.16 20.72 16.33
CA GLU A 541 -7.93 19.56 17.20
C GLU A 541 -8.51 18.27 16.58
N PRO A 542 -7.84 17.10 16.71
CA PRO A 542 -8.39 15.82 16.26
C PRO A 542 -9.68 15.47 17.01
N ASN A 543 -10.65 14.87 16.31
CA ASN A 543 -11.80 14.25 16.96
C ASN A 543 -11.50 12.80 17.38
N ALA A 544 -10.54 12.13 16.72
CA ALA A 544 -10.19 10.75 17.00
C ALA A 544 -9.42 10.57 18.32
N LEU A 545 -9.70 9.46 19.00
CA LEU A 545 -9.02 9.04 20.21
C LEU A 545 -7.69 8.38 19.83
N LYS A 546 -6.58 9.07 20.15
CA LYS A 546 -5.19 8.65 19.84
C LYS A 546 -4.89 7.16 20.06
N ASP A 547 -5.36 6.61 21.17
CA ASP A 547 -5.06 5.24 21.60
C ASP A 547 -6.14 4.21 21.16
N VAL A 548 -7.10 4.62 20.31
CA VAL A 548 -8.19 3.78 19.77
C VAL A 548 -8.28 3.99 18.25
N PRO A 549 -7.49 3.28 17.42
CA PRO A 549 -7.42 3.49 15.97
C PRO A 549 -8.77 3.39 15.24
N SER A 550 -9.71 2.60 15.76
CA SER A 550 -11.07 2.48 15.19
C SER A 550 -11.88 3.77 15.31
N SER A 551 -11.60 4.65 16.28
CA SER A 551 -12.29 5.95 16.39
C SER A 551 -12.08 6.82 15.14
N THR A 552 -10.87 6.80 14.58
CA THR A 552 -10.50 7.48 13.32
C THR A 552 -11.45 7.14 12.17
N THR A 553 -11.58 5.86 11.84
CA THR A 553 -12.45 5.41 10.75
C THR A 553 -13.93 5.51 11.13
N ARG A 554 -14.26 5.45 12.43
CA ARG A 554 -15.63 5.59 12.94
C ARG A 554 -16.18 7.01 12.72
N HIS A 555 -15.40 8.07 12.99
CA HIS A 555 -15.85 9.45 12.76
C HIS A 555 -16.11 9.75 11.27
N LEU A 556 -15.24 9.25 10.39
CA LEU A 556 -15.44 9.25 8.93
C LEU A 556 -16.75 8.55 8.53
N ILE A 557 -16.98 7.33 9.04
CA ILE A 557 -18.17 6.52 8.74
C ILE A 557 -19.44 7.25 9.19
N ASP A 558 -19.49 7.71 10.44
CA ASP A 558 -20.67 8.37 10.99
C ASP A 558 -20.97 9.69 10.27
N ALA A 559 -19.95 10.46 9.88
CA ALA A 559 -20.12 11.67 9.08
C ALA A 559 -20.56 11.37 7.63
N SER A 560 -19.99 10.36 6.99
CA SER A 560 -20.36 9.95 5.62
C SER A 560 -21.79 9.42 5.54
N LEU A 561 -22.21 8.64 6.54
CA LEU A 561 -23.59 8.16 6.69
C LEU A 561 -24.58 9.28 6.99
N ALA A 562 -24.15 10.37 7.64
CA ALA A 562 -24.96 11.55 7.94
C ALA A 562 -24.87 12.66 6.88
N SER A 563 -24.19 12.42 5.74
CA SER A 563 -24.07 13.42 4.67
C SER A 563 -24.22 12.87 3.25
N THR A 564 -23.41 11.88 2.88
CA THR A 564 -23.28 11.44 1.48
C THR A 564 -24.19 10.26 1.18
N MET A 565 -24.48 9.43 2.17
CA MET A 565 -25.42 8.30 2.03
C MET A 565 -26.87 8.68 2.34
N LEU A 566 -27.10 9.84 2.96
CA LEU A 566 -28.43 10.29 3.41
C LEU A 566 -28.95 11.43 2.55
N GLN A 567 -30.25 11.46 2.27
CA GLN A 567 -30.88 12.51 1.48
C GLN A 567 -30.98 13.83 2.27
N THR A 568 -30.82 14.97 1.58
CA THR A 568 -31.01 16.30 2.19
C THR A 568 -32.43 16.40 2.77
N GLY A 569 -32.54 16.59 4.09
CA GLY A 569 -33.82 16.68 4.81
C GLY A 569 -34.37 15.37 5.36
N ASP A 570 -33.69 14.24 5.14
CA ASP A 570 -33.97 12.97 5.82
C ASP A 570 -33.42 13.01 7.25
N GLU A 571 -34.26 12.65 8.23
CA GLU A 571 -33.94 12.68 9.67
C GLU A 571 -33.68 11.27 10.26
N THR A 572 -33.54 10.24 9.40
CA THR A 572 -33.44 8.83 9.85
C THR A 572 -32.23 8.57 10.77
N THR A 573 -32.49 7.94 11.91
CA THR A 573 -31.50 7.43 12.87
C THR A 573 -31.55 5.90 13.01
N ASN A 574 -30.47 5.32 13.54
CA ASN A 574 -30.31 3.89 13.79
C ASN A 574 -30.71 3.45 15.22
N ASP A 575 -30.35 2.21 15.58
CA ASP A 575 -30.57 1.56 16.88
C ASP A 575 -29.85 2.22 18.09
N ALA A 576 -29.06 3.26 17.86
CA ALA A 576 -28.36 4.04 18.88
C ALA A 576 -28.50 5.57 18.68
N ASP A 577 -29.62 6.01 18.08
CA ASP A 577 -29.95 7.42 17.78
C ASP A 577 -28.92 8.13 16.85
N GLN A 578 -28.13 7.38 16.08
CA GLN A 578 -27.12 7.92 15.17
C GLN A 578 -27.69 8.07 13.75
N THR A 579 -27.55 9.24 13.15
CA THR A 579 -28.06 9.54 11.79
C THR A 579 -27.49 8.59 10.73
N GLY A 580 -28.35 8.05 9.86
CA GLY A 580 -28.02 7.07 8.80
C GLY A 580 -28.44 5.62 9.09
N TYR A 581 -28.65 4.82 8.04
CA TYR A 581 -29.34 3.52 8.13
C TYR A 581 -28.57 2.38 8.79
N LEU A 582 -27.23 2.37 8.74
CA LEU A 582 -26.44 1.27 9.33
C LEU A 582 -26.56 1.27 10.86
N SER A 583 -26.66 0.09 11.46
CA SER A 583 -26.70 -0.06 12.93
C SER A 583 -25.38 0.34 13.60
N HIS A 584 -25.43 0.55 14.91
CA HIS A 584 -24.26 0.87 15.72
C HIS A 584 -23.14 -0.17 15.55
N ASN A 585 -23.51 -1.46 15.47
CA ASN A 585 -22.58 -2.57 15.34
C ASN A 585 -22.00 -2.70 13.92
N GLU A 586 -22.81 -2.45 12.88
CA GLU A 586 -22.32 -2.46 11.49
C GLU A 586 -21.31 -1.35 11.24
N ARG A 587 -21.53 -0.15 11.79
CA ARG A 587 -20.55 0.96 11.77
C ARG A 587 -19.24 0.60 12.47
N ASP A 588 -19.32 -0.21 13.53
CA ASP A 588 -18.19 -0.66 14.33
C ASP A 588 -17.37 -1.77 13.65
N ASP A 589 -18.04 -2.72 13.00
CA ASP A 589 -17.39 -3.73 12.16
C ASP A 589 -16.83 -3.11 10.87
N LEU A 590 -17.54 -2.15 10.27
CA LEU A 590 -17.09 -1.37 9.11
C LEU A 590 -15.81 -0.58 9.46
N SER A 591 -15.78 0.12 10.60
CA SER A 591 -14.59 0.82 11.11
C SER A 591 -13.36 -0.08 11.16
N ARG A 592 -13.52 -1.31 11.63
CA ARG A 592 -12.46 -2.32 11.73
C ARG A 592 -12.11 -2.96 10.37
N PHE A 593 -13.06 -3.05 9.45
CA PHE A 593 -12.80 -3.45 8.05
C PHE A 593 -11.92 -2.42 7.33
N LEU A 594 -12.25 -1.13 7.40
CA LEU A 594 -11.49 -0.07 6.72
C LEU A 594 -10.03 -0.01 7.21
N LEU A 595 -9.78 -0.22 8.51
CA LEU A 595 -8.42 -0.37 9.07
C LEU A 595 -7.67 -1.61 8.56
N GLY A 596 -8.40 -2.66 8.18
CA GLY A 596 -7.87 -3.98 7.86
C GLY A 596 -7.62 -4.26 6.37
N VAL A 597 -8.02 -3.37 5.47
CA VAL A 597 -7.80 -3.55 4.02
C VAL A 597 -6.30 -3.51 3.74
N SER A 598 -5.74 -4.59 3.19
CA SER A 598 -4.31 -4.66 2.90
C SER A 598 -3.95 -3.98 1.57
N TYR A 599 -2.69 -3.54 1.44
CA TYR A 599 -2.12 -3.23 0.11
C TYR A 599 -1.86 -4.54 -0.65
N PRO A 600 -2.05 -4.60 -1.97
CA PRO A 600 -1.48 -5.69 -2.77
C PRO A 600 0.07 -5.62 -2.77
N PRO A 601 0.77 -6.70 -3.15
CA PRO A 601 2.22 -6.67 -3.38
C PRO A 601 2.64 -5.62 -4.42
N ALA A 602 3.90 -5.17 -4.31
CA ALA A 602 4.48 -4.20 -5.22
C ALA A 602 4.81 -4.84 -6.58
N GLN A 603 4.23 -4.28 -7.65
CA GLN A 603 4.13 -4.84 -9.00
C GLN A 603 5.45 -5.31 -9.62
N ARG A 604 6.59 -4.71 -9.23
CA ARG A 604 7.91 -5.04 -9.79
C ARG A 604 8.94 -5.48 -8.75
N ARG A 605 8.58 -5.68 -7.47
CA ARG A 605 9.52 -6.19 -6.47
C ARG A 605 10.03 -7.56 -6.91
N ALA A 606 11.35 -7.77 -6.82
CA ALA A 606 11.97 -9.00 -7.28
C ALA A 606 11.48 -10.21 -6.48
N PHE A 607 11.30 -11.37 -7.12
CA PHE A 607 10.86 -12.60 -6.43
C PHE A 607 11.86 -13.13 -5.38
N ASP A 608 13.07 -12.57 -5.31
CA ASP A 608 14.08 -12.82 -4.26
C ASP A 608 14.14 -11.73 -3.19
N ASN A 609 13.09 -10.90 -3.12
CA ASN A 609 12.88 -9.79 -2.20
C ASN A 609 13.91 -8.64 -2.29
N THR A 610 14.80 -8.62 -3.29
CA THR A 610 15.82 -7.58 -3.44
C THR A 610 15.33 -6.34 -4.19
N LEU A 611 15.77 -5.14 -3.76
CA LEU A 611 15.55 -3.88 -4.49
C LEU A 611 16.60 -3.71 -5.61
N SER A 612 16.15 -3.31 -6.80
CA SER A 612 17.00 -3.02 -7.95
C SER A 612 17.89 -1.80 -7.71
N ALA A 613 19.00 -1.72 -8.44
CA ALA A 613 19.88 -0.54 -8.38
C ALA A 613 19.18 0.77 -8.80
N ARG A 614 18.07 0.70 -9.56
CA ARG A 614 17.26 1.88 -9.87
C ARG A 614 16.34 2.24 -8.71
N ALA A 615 15.64 1.29 -8.10
CA ALA A 615 14.84 1.54 -6.91
C ALA A 615 15.67 2.09 -5.74
N LYS A 616 16.85 1.50 -5.49
CA LYS A 616 17.80 2.01 -4.47
C LYS A 616 18.24 3.45 -4.75
N LYS A 617 18.46 3.84 -6.01
CA LYS A 617 18.75 5.23 -6.37
C LYS A 617 17.52 6.14 -6.28
N GLY A 618 16.33 5.63 -6.57
CA GLY A 618 15.05 6.33 -6.35
C GLY A 618 14.86 6.70 -4.88
N MET A 619 15.03 5.73 -3.98
CA MET A 619 15.00 5.92 -2.52
C MET A 619 15.95 7.03 -2.04
N GLU A 620 17.18 7.05 -2.55
CA GLU A 620 18.19 8.07 -2.22
C GLU A 620 17.84 9.46 -2.79
N LEU A 621 17.29 9.53 -4.01
CA LEU A 621 16.82 10.80 -4.60
C LEU A 621 15.62 11.36 -3.82
N PHE A 622 14.68 10.49 -3.45
CA PHE A 622 13.44 10.84 -2.80
C PHE A 622 13.64 11.39 -1.39
N ASN A 623 14.42 10.70 -0.56
CA ASN A 623 14.54 10.96 0.88
C ASN A 623 15.78 11.77 1.28
N ILE A 624 16.81 11.88 0.43
CA ILE A 624 18.13 12.41 0.82
C ILE A 624 18.65 13.47 -0.17
N THR A 625 18.84 13.09 -1.43
CA THR A 625 19.69 13.85 -2.36
C THR A 625 18.93 14.83 -3.24
N GLY A 626 17.68 14.54 -3.59
CA GLY A 626 16.84 15.37 -4.45
C GLY A 626 17.38 15.51 -5.87
N ASP A 627 16.74 16.37 -6.66
CA ASP A 627 17.36 16.98 -7.84
C ASP A 627 17.76 18.41 -7.48
N VAL A 628 19.07 18.65 -7.47
CA VAL A 628 19.64 19.93 -7.04
C VAL A 628 19.68 20.99 -8.13
N GLY A 629 19.45 20.64 -9.41
CA GLY A 629 19.10 21.55 -10.52
C GLY A 629 20.00 22.76 -10.85
N GLY A 630 21.06 23.03 -10.07
CA GLY A 630 21.75 24.32 -10.03
C GLY A 630 21.16 25.34 -9.04
N THR A 631 20.15 24.98 -8.25
CA THR A 631 19.39 25.88 -7.37
C THR A 631 19.60 25.54 -5.89
N PRO A 632 20.01 26.50 -5.03
CA PRO A 632 20.11 26.26 -3.59
C PRO A 632 18.77 25.81 -2.99
N GLY A 633 18.80 24.71 -2.23
CA GLY A 633 17.63 24.02 -1.68
C GLY A 633 17.46 22.64 -2.29
N GLY A 634 17.42 22.55 -3.63
CA GLY A 634 16.97 21.36 -4.35
C GLY A 634 15.44 21.16 -4.28
N ASN A 635 14.92 20.23 -5.08
CA ASN A 635 13.54 19.77 -4.99
C ASN A 635 13.58 18.32 -4.48
N PHE A 636 12.96 18.04 -3.32
CA PHE A 636 12.84 16.68 -2.79
C PHE A 636 11.39 16.22 -2.88
N CYS A 637 11.14 15.05 -3.47
CA CYS A 637 9.80 14.45 -3.40
C CYS A 637 9.36 14.22 -1.94
N GLY A 638 10.29 13.94 -1.02
CA GLY A 638 10.02 13.88 0.41
C GLY A 638 9.47 15.19 1.02
N ASP A 639 9.70 16.39 0.44
CA ASP A 639 9.10 17.64 0.96
C ASP A 639 7.57 17.58 0.94
N CYS A 640 7.03 16.85 -0.04
CA CYS A 640 5.62 16.59 -0.26
C CYS A 640 5.21 15.15 0.10
N HIS A 641 6.02 14.36 0.82
CA HIS A 641 5.68 12.97 1.13
C HIS A 641 6.32 12.45 2.45
N ARG A 642 5.54 11.82 3.35
CA ARG A 642 6.01 11.39 4.68
C ARG A 642 6.33 9.89 4.80
N MET A 643 7.44 9.57 5.47
CA MET A 643 7.73 8.21 5.98
C MET A 643 6.75 7.82 7.13
N PRO A 644 6.49 6.52 7.38
CA PRO A 644 7.08 5.33 6.74
C PRO A 644 6.50 4.95 5.38
N PHE A 645 5.22 5.23 5.12
CA PHE A 645 4.49 4.74 3.93
C PHE A 645 4.48 5.73 2.75
N LEU A 646 5.45 6.66 2.75
CA LEU A 646 5.74 7.63 1.69
C LEU A 646 4.51 8.49 1.30
N VAL A 647 3.64 8.78 2.27
CA VAL A 647 2.30 9.36 2.13
C VAL A 647 2.36 10.77 1.57
N SER A 648 1.74 11.03 0.40
CA SER A 648 1.77 12.35 -0.22
C SER A 648 1.08 13.38 0.66
N THR A 649 1.73 14.49 0.98
CA THR A 649 1.22 15.62 1.73
C THR A 649 1.08 16.80 0.78
N ASN A 650 -0.15 17.20 0.46
CA ASN A 650 -0.38 18.15 -0.63
C ASN A 650 0.27 19.53 -0.41
N THR A 651 0.62 19.95 0.81
CA THR A 651 1.43 21.14 1.12
C THR A 651 2.16 20.95 2.46
N PRO A 652 3.28 21.65 2.76
CA PRO A 652 3.98 21.61 4.06
C PRO A 652 3.20 22.10 5.31
N GLY A 653 2.01 21.57 5.56
CA GLY A 653 1.19 21.82 6.74
C GLY A 653 -0.32 21.68 6.50
N THR A 654 -0.76 21.62 5.23
CA THR A 654 -2.16 21.56 4.81
C THR A 654 -2.36 20.54 3.68
N GLY A 655 -3.56 19.99 3.54
CA GLY A 655 -3.94 19.15 2.40
C GLY A 655 -4.00 17.65 2.70
N MET A 656 -4.54 16.90 1.74
CA MET A 656 -4.71 15.45 1.84
C MET A 656 -3.37 14.75 2.07
N ASP A 657 -3.29 13.98 3.15
CA ASP A 657 -2.25 13.00 3.40
C ASP A 657 -2.81 11.58 3.13
N ALA A 658 -2.69 11.08 1.90
CA ALA A 658 -3.24 9.77 1.49
C ALA A 658 -2.13 8.76 1.11
N PRO A 659 -2.17 7.48 1.57
CA PRO A 659 -1.07 6.54 1.39
C PRO A 659 -1.25 5.74 0.08
N THR A 660 -1.05 6.39 -1.06
CA THR A 660 -1.58 5.89 -2.35
C THR A 660 -0.51 5.79 -3.45
N TRP A 661 0.62 5.13 -3.20
CA TRP A 661 1.60 4.88 -4.28
C TRP A 661 1.06 4.03 -5.42
N ARG A 662 0.05 3.20 -5.15
CA ARG A 662 -0.78 2.47 -6.13
C ARG A 662 -1.99 3.29 -6.65
N GLY A 663 -1.96 4.62 -6.51
CA GLY A 663 -2.96 5.59 -6.99
C GLY A 663 -2.37 6.94 -7.43
N ALA A 664 -1.07 7.17 -7.17
CA ALA A 664 -0.30 8.34 -7.63
C ALA A 664 -0.16 8.45 -9.16
N TYR A 665 -0.68 7.45 -9.88
CA TYR A 665 -0.61 7.28 -11.33
C TYR A 665 -1.99 7.08 -11.98
N ASP A 666 -3.08 7.34 -11.25
CA ASP A 666 -4.45 7.34 -11.79
C ASP A 666 -4.62 8.42 -12.89
N ARG A 667 -5.79 8.49 -13.51
CA ARG A 667 -6.14 9.46 -14.57
C ARG A 667 -6.10 10.93 -14.16
N TRP A 668 -5.73 11.23 -12.91
CA TRP A 668 -5.62 12.56 -12.35
C TRP A 668 -4.17 12.87 -11.97
N LEU A 669 -3.57 13.91 -12.55
CA LEU A 669 -2.32 14.44 -12.03
C LEU A 669 -2.58 15.08 -10.65
N ILE A 670 -2.13 14.37 -9.60
CA ILE A 670 -2.22 14.78 -8.21
C ILE A 670 -1.21 15.91 -7.95
N LEU A 671 -1.71 17.13 -7.75
CA LEU A 671 -0.90 18.29 -7.41
C LEU A 671 -1.33 18.90 -6.06
N PRO A 672 -0.47 19.70 -5.39
CA PRO A 672 -0.84 20.56 -4.26
C PRO A 672 -2.16 21.30 -4.44
N GLN A 673 -2.40 21.84 -5.65
CA GLN A 673 -3.51 22.75 -5.97
C GLN A 673 -4.83 22.06 -6.32
N GLY A 674 -4.86 20.72 -6.41
CA GLY A 674 -6.07 19.97 -6.78
C GLY A 674 -5.79 18.66 -7.54
N ARG A 675 -6.60 18.39 -8.56
CA ARG A 675 -6.51 17.21 -9.44
C ARG A 675 -6.58 17.70 -10.89
N LEU A 676 -5.56 17.45 -11.70
CA LEU A 676 -5.57 17.89 -13.10
C LEU A 676 -5.72 16.68 -14.04
N ASN A 677 -6.88 16.62 -14.68
CA ASN A 677 -7.10 15.91 -15.94
C ASN A 677 -7.76 16.96 -16.84
N ILE A 678 -6.96 17.76 -17.54
CA ILE A 678 -7.46 18.90 -18.33
C ILE A 678 -6.88 18.76 -19.73
N ILE A 679 -7.75 18.51 -20.70
CA ILE A 679 -7.34 18.25 -22.09
C ILE A 679 -6.91 19.52 -22.84
N ASP A 680 -7.11 20.69 -22.23
CA ASP A 680 -6.55 21.99 -22.66
C ASP A 680 -5.05 22.13 -22.35
N PHE A 681 -4.44 21.15 -21.66
CA PHE A 681 -2.99 21.01 -21.53
C PHE A 681 -2.47 20.04 -22.61
N ASP A 682 -1.73 20.52 -23.62
CA ASP A 682 -1.19 19.69 -24.72
C ASP A 682 -0.51 18.40 -24.23
N PHE A 683 0.32 18.52 -23.18
CA PHE A 683 1.07 17.40 -22.60
C PHE A 683 0.16 16.33 -21.98
N PHE A 684 -1.00 16.73 -21.44
CA PHE A 684 -2.00 15.83 -20.86
C PHE A 684 -2.92 15.25 -21.95
N ALA A 685 -3.34 16.08 -22.91
CA ALA A 685 -4.16 15.68 -24.04
C ALA A 685 -3.55 14.51 -24.81
N ASP A 686 -2.25 14.54 -25.06
CA ASP A 686 -1.54 13.44 -25.72
C ASP A 686 -1.50 12.16 -24.86
N VAL A 687 -1.37 12.28 -23.54
CA VAL A 687 -1.39 11.12 -22.63
C VAL A 687 -2.79 10.49 -22.57
N ALA A 688 -3.86 11.28 -22.56
CA ALA A 688 -5.23 10.75 -22.64
C ALA A 688 -5.50 10.05 -24.00
N LYS A 689 -5.01 10.61 -25.11
CA LYS A 689 -5.10 9.98 -26.44
C LYS A 689 -4.37 8.62 -26.46
N ASP A 690 -3.15 8.59 -25.95
CA ASP A 690 -2.29 7.40 -25.90
C ASP A 690 -2.79 6.34 -24.90
N GLY A 691 -3.59 6.73 -23.89
CA GLY A 691 -4.27 5.81 -22.97
C GLY A 691 -3.73 5.78 -21.55
N LEU A 692 -3.34 6.93 -21.01
CA LEU A 692 -2.91 7.12 -19.62
C LEU A 692 -1.72 6.24 -19.22
N ASP A 693 -0.58 6.45 -19.91
CA ASP A 693 0.72 5.92 -19.47
C ASP A 693 1.07 6.50 -18.10
N GLU A 694 0.88 5.67 -17.08
CA GLU A 694 1.12 5.92 -15.65
C GLU A 694 2.48 6.57 -15.37
N GLN A 695 3.54 6.06 -15.99
CA GLN A 695 4.89 6.59 -15.80
C GLN A 695 5.01 8.00 -16.39
N ARG A 696 4.38 8.24 -17.55
CA ARG A 696 4.39 9.54 -18.23
C ARG A 696 3.53 10.59 -17.51
N ILE A 697 2.40 10.19 -16.90
CA ILE A 697 1.65 11.06 -15.98
C ILE A 697 2.55 11.46 -14.81
N TRP A 698 3.16 10.47 -14.15
CA TRP A 698 3.99 10.71 -12.97
C TRP A 698 5.27 11.52 -13.26
N GLN A 699 5.83 11.41 -14.48
CA GLN A 699 6.94 12.26 -14.92
C GLN A 699 6.59 13.76 -14.98
N PHE A 700 5.31 14.15 -15.08
CA PHE A 700 4.92 15.55 -14.99
C PHE A 700 5.05 16.11 -13.55
N SER A 701 4.88 15.29 -12.52
CA SER A 701 4.99 15.70 -11.10
C SER A 701 6.36 16.30 -10.74
N TRP A 702 7.42 15.92 -11.46
CA TRP A 702 8.76 16.53 -11.35
C TRP A 702 9.18 17.36 -12.56
N GLY A 703 8.23 17.82 -13.39
CA GLY A 703 8.49 18.67 -14.55
C GLY A 703 9.33 18.00 -15.64
N GLY A 704 9.17 16.69 -15.84
CA GLY A 704 9.83 15.93 -16.91
C GLY A 704 11.33 15.67 -16.73
N ARG A 705 11.94 16.07 -15.60
CA ARG A 705 13.37 15.89 -15.29
C ARG A 705 13.76 14.39 -15.21
N PRO A 706 14.52 13.82 -16.17
CA PRO A 706 14.80 12.38 -16.20
C PRO A 706 15.71 11.88 -15.08
N ALA A 707 16.36 12.80 -14.34
CA ALA A 707 17.11 12.49 -13.13
C ALA A 707 16.24 11.77 -12.07
N PHE A 708 14.92 12.00 -12.08
CA PHE A 708 13.97 11.36 -11.18
C PHE A 708 13.35 10.04 -11.70
N ASP A 709 13.61 9.60 -12.93
CA ASP A 709 13.13 8.29 -13.40
C ASP A 709 13.48 7.08 -12.49
N PRO A 710 14.55 7.09 -11.66
CA PRO A 710 14.77 6.05 -10.65
C PRO A 710 13.71 6.05 -9.52
N VAL A 711 13.07 7.18 -9.22
CA VAL A 711 11.96 7.25 -8.24
C VAL A 711 10.77 6.44 -8.71
N TRP A 712 10.44 6.42 -10.01
CA TRP A 712 9.41 5.49 -10.51
C TRP A 712 9.75 4.03 -10.23
N ASN A 713 11.03 3.67 -10.26
CA ASN A 713 11.47 2.30 -9.95
C ASN A 713 11.38 2.02 -8.44
N MET A 714 11.55 3.04 -7.58
CA MET A 714 11.24 2.95 -6.16
C MET A 714 9.75 2.66 -5.94
N VAL A 715 8.83 3.37 -6.60
CA VAL A 715 7.37 3.15 -6.47
C VAL A 715 7.01 1.69 -6.67
N LEU A 716 7.46 1.12 -7.78
CA LEU A 716 7.07 -0.22 -8.24
C LEU A 716 7.71 -1.36 -7.44
N GLU A 717 8.75 -1.10 -6.65
CA GLU A 717 9.54 -2.11 -5.92
C GLU A 717 9.44 -1.99 -4.38
N SER A 718 8.95 -0.86 -3.84
CA SER A 718 8.88 -0.59 -2.40
C SER A 718 8.00 -1.58 -1.63
N SER A 719 8.38 -1.92 -0.40
CA SER A 719 7.64 -2.88 0.44
C SER A 719 6.25 -2.35 0.83
N THR A 720 5.22 -3.03 0.33
CA THR A 720 3.81 -2.90 0.75
C THR A 720 3.43 -3.82 1.91
N GLY A 721 4.43 -4.38 2.61
CA GLY A 721 4.23 -5.31 3.74
C GLY A 721 4.53 -6.77 3.44
N TYR A 722 4.93 -7.09 2.21
CA TYR A 722 5.11 -8.47 1.74
C TYR A 722 6.48 -8.71 1.12
N SER A 723 7.00 -9.93 1.28
CA SER A 723 8.12 -10.43 0.49
C SER A 723 7.72 -10.53 -0.99
N GLY A 724 8.64 -10.19 -1.90
CA GLY A 724 8.45 -10.40 -3.34
C GLY A 724 8.24 -11.88 -3.75
N SER A 725 8.51 -12.83 -2.85
CA SER A 725 8.19 -14.25 -3.05
C SER A 725 6.71 -14.60 -2.81
N LEU A 726 5.87 -13.69 -2.29
CA LEU A 726 4.45 -13.95 -2.08
C LEU A 726 3.71 -14.20 -3.41
N GLY A 727 2.84 -15.21 -3.41
CA GLY A 727 2.02 -15.62 -4.55
C GLY A 727 2.80 -16.29 -5.68
N ARG A 728 4.13 -16.18 -5.75
CA ARG A 728 4.93 -16.68 -6.88
C ARG A 728 4.82 -18.22 -6.97
N GLN A 729 4.72 -18.75 -8.19
CA GLN A 729 4.46 -20.19 -8.40
C GLN A 729 5.43 -20.89 -9.36
N VAL A 730 5.62 -22.20 -9.15
CA VAL A 730 6.31 -23.11 -10.08
C VAL A 730 5.61 -24.47 -10.13
N THR A 731 5.02 -24.85 -11.27
CA THR A 731 4.56 -26.23 -11.50
C THR A 731 5.68 -27.13 -12.01
N LEU A 732 5.93 -28.23 -11.31
CA LEU A 732 6.82 -29.32 -11.71
C LEU A 732 6.02 -30.46 -12.35
N ASN A 733 6.20 -30.65 -13.66
CA ASN A 733 5.61 -31.74 -14.44
C ASN A 733 6.70 -32.51 -15.21
N SER A 734 6.35 -33.20 -16.31
CA SER A 734 7.29 -34.01 -17.10
C SER A 734 8.40 -33.18 -17.79
N LEU A 735 8.19 -31.87 -17.95
CA LEU A 735 9.19 -30.95 -18.49
C LEU A 735 10.21 -30.56 -17.42
N ALA A 736 11.47 -30.40 -17.80
CA ALA A 736 12.47 -29.84 -16.90
C ALA A 736 12.22 -28.33 -16.72
N PRO A 737 12.33 -27.77 -15.50
CA PRO A 737 12.27 -26.33 -15.29
C PRO A 737 13.41 -25.65 -16.04
N ASP A 738 13.13 -24.48 -16.61
CA ASP A 738 14.15 -23.64 -17.25
C ASP A 738 14.99 -22.87 -16.21
N LYS A 739 15.89 -22.00 -16.69
CA LYS A 739 16.76 -21.20 -15.83
C LYS A 739 15.98 -20.23 -14.92
N ILE A 740 14.88 -19.63 -15.39
CA ILE A 740 14.15 -18.64 -14.58
C ILE A 740 13.25 -19.32 -13.55
N HIS A 741 12.61 -20.43 -13.91
CA HIS A 741 11.87 -21.27 -12.97
C HIS A 741 12.80 -21.89 -11.91
N THR A 742 14.00 -22.34 -12.30
CA THR A 742 15.02 -22.79 -11.32
C THR A 742 15.39 -21.67 -10.34
N SER A 743 15.67 -20.46 -10.85
CA SER A 743 15.99 -19.30 -9.99
C SER A 743 14.82 -18.86 -9.09
N LEU A 744 13.57 -19.10 -9.49
CA LEU A 744 12.40 -18.86 -8.65
C LEU A 744 12.24 -19.94 -7.57
N MET A 745 12.51 -21.22 -7.88
CA MET A 745 12.57 -22.26 -6.84
C MET A 745 13.64 -21.98 -5.79
N ASP A 746 14.80 -21.47 -6.21
CA ASP A 746 15.87 -21.03 -5.29
C ASP A 746 15.34 -19.95 -4.34
N ALA A 747 14.76 -18.88 -4.87
CA ALA A 747 14.23 -17.79 -4.06
C ALA A 747 13.06 -18.21 -3.14
N LEU A 748 12.14 -19.06 -3.62
CA LEU A 748 11.02 -19.58 -2.82
C LEU A 748 11.50 -20.43 -1.64
N GLU A 749 12.43 -21.36 -1.87
CA GLU A 749 12.99 -22.21 -0.80
C GLU A 749 13.83 -21.39 0.20
N GLU A 750 14.59 -20.42 -0.29
CA GLU A 750 15.42 -19.52 0.52
C GLU A 750 14.54 -18.61 1.39
N SER A 751 13.54 -17.93 0.81
CA SER A 751 12.57 -17.12 1.57
C SER A 751 11.75 -17.93 2.57
N ALA A 752 11.43 -19.19 2.27
CA ALA A 752 10.76 -20.08 3.22
C ALA A 752 11.68 -20.57 4.36
N ALA A 753 12.99 -20.73 4.09
CA ALA A 753 13.98 -21.00 5.13
C ALA A 753 14.25 -19.78 6.02
N GLU A 754 14.17 -18.56 5.47
CA GLU A 754 14.30 -17.30 6.20
C GLU A 754 13.06 -16.97 7.07
N GLY A 755 11.88 -17.49 6.71
CA GLY A 755 10.59 -17.19 7.36
C GLY A 755 9.78 -16.06 6.69
N ALA A 756 10.20 -15.64 5.50
CA ALA A 756 9.58 -14.57 4.72
C ALA A 756 8.28 -14.99 3.99
N VAL A 757 8.12 -16.29 3.72
CA VAL A 757 6.90 -16.91 3.14
C VAL A 757 6.72 -18.34 3.69
N VAL A 758 5.51 -18.88 3.55
CA VAL A 758 5.19 -20.28 3.83
C VAL A 758 5.07 -21.03 2.50
N LEU A 759 6.13 -21.73 2.11
CA LEU A 759 6.16 -22.47 0.85
C LEU A 759 5.42 -23.81 0.98
N ILE A 760 4.26 -23.90 0.32
CA ILE A 760 3.47 -25.12 0.17
C ILE A 760 3.64 -25.65 -1.26
N ALA A 761 3.67 -26.96 -1.41
CA ALA A 761 3.69 -27.65 -2.69
C ALA A 761 2.49 -28.60 -2.79
N THR A 762 1.48 -28.25 -3.60
CA THR A 762 0.22 -29.00 -3.77
C THR A 762 0.17 -29.68 -5.14
N GLY A 763 -0.51 -30.83 -5.26
CA GLY A 763 -0.65 -31.49 -6.56
C GLY A 763 -1.19 -32.91 -6.47
N VAL A 764 -0.76 -33.79 -7.37
CA VAL A 764 -1.33 -35.13 -7.58
C VAL A 764 -0.25 -36.19 -7.84
N ASP A 765 -0.46 -37.39 -7.30
CA ASP A 765 0.29 -38.61 -7.62
C ASP A 765 -0.36 -39.32 -8.81
N LEU A 766 0.24 -39.18 -9.99
CA LEU A 766 -0.28 -39.70 -11.26
C LEU A 766 -0.35 -41.24 -11.30
N THR A 767 0.30 -41.95 -10.36
CA THR A 767 0.25 -43.41 -10.31
C THR A 767 -1.06 -43.94 -9.70
N ASN A 768 -1.81 -43.10 -8.98
CA ASN A 768 -3.01 -43.50 -8.25
C ASN A 768 -4.09 -42.41 -8.11
N GLY A 769 -3.90 -41.23 -8.70
CA GLY A 769 -4.88 -40.14 -8.77
C GLY A 769 -5.10 -39.37 -7.46
N LYS A 770 -4.25 -39.57 -6.43
CA LYS A 770 -4.45 -38.94 -5.12
C LYS A 770 -3.76 -37.59 -5.03
N SER A 771 -4.49 -36.62 -4.50
CA SER A 771 -3.96 -35.31 -4.10
C SER A 771 -2.84 -35.46 -3.07
N ARG A 772 -1.79 -34.64 -3.21
CA ARG A 772 -0.62 -34.57 -2.32
C ARG A 772 -0.38 -33.12 -1.88
N SER A 773 0.11 -32.92 -0.67
CA SER A 773 0.49 -31.60 -0.16
C SER A 773 1.71 -31.71 0.74
N PHE A 774 2.68 -30.82 0.53
CA PHE A 774 3.95 -30.79 1.26
C PHE A 774 4.26 -29.38 1.75
N LEU A 775 4.62 -29.23 3.02
CA LEU A 775 5.24 -28.02 3.57
C LEU A 775 6.76 -28.09 3.34
N PHE A 776 7.37 -27.05 2.77
CA PHE A 776 8.82 -26.93 2.78
C PHE A 776 9.32 -26.55 4.17
N LYS A 777 10.19 -27.37 4.76
CA LYS A 777 10.81 -27.11 6.07
C LYS A 777 12.12 -27.87 6.23
N ASP A 778 13.12 -27.23 6.84
CA ASP A 778 14.45 -27.80 7.10
C ASP A 778 15.13 -28.34 5.81
N GLY A 779 14.97 -27.63 4.69
CA GLY A 779 15.53 -28.01 3.38
C GLY A 779 14.81 -29.15 2.65
N GLN A 780 13.62 -29.55 3.10
CA GLN A 780 12.86 -30.68 2.53
C GLN A 780 11.35 -30.39 2.47
N TYR A 781 10.68 -31.00 1.51
CA TYR A 781 9.22 -30.97 1.36
C TYR A 781 8.61 -32.13 2.16
N LYS A 782 7.82 -31.81 3.20
CA LYS A 782 7.33 -32.77 4.21
C LYS A 782 5.80 -32.85 4.18
N GLU A 783 5.27 -34.06 4.07
CA GLU A 783 3.83 -34.30 4.00
C GLU A 783 3.19 -34.36 5.39
N ALA A 784 2.06 -33.68 5.58
CA ALA A 784 1.39 -33.59 6.87
C ALA A 784 0.94 -34.96 7.39
N GLY A 785 1.27 -35.28 8.65
CA GLY A 785 0.91 -36.56 9.29
C GLY A 785 1.69 -37.78 8.81
N ASN A 786 2.65 -37.63 7.89
CA ASN A 786 3.45 -38.71 7.31
C ASN A 786 4.94 -38.53 7.68
N SER A 787 5.72 -39.61 7.70
CA SER A 787 7.20 -39.55 7.79
C SER A 787 7.87 -39.31 6.43
N THR A 788 7.09 -39.17 5.36
CA THR A 788 7.58 -38.95 3.99
C THR A 788 8.05 -37.52 3.80
N ALA A 789 9.36 -37.36 3.61
CA ALA A 789 10.01 -36.13 3.19
C ALA A 789 10.70 -36.33 1.84
N MET A 790 10.65 -35.32 0.96
CA MET A 790 11.31 -35.31 -0.34
C MET A 790 12.26 -34.11 -0.44
N SER A 791 13.46 -34.33 -0.97
CA SER A 791 14.33 -33.25 -1.45
C SER A 791 13.78 -32.66 -2.77
N ARG A 792 14.18 -31.43 -3.11
CA ARG A 792 13.85 -30.79 -4.41
C ARG A 792 14.17 -31.72 -5.59
N ASN A 793 15.32 -32.40 -5.55
CA ASN A 793 15.74 -33.33 -6.60
C ASN A 793 14.80 -34.54 -6.75
N GLN A 794 14.20 -35.02 -5.65
CA GLN A 794 13.21 -36.11 -5.72
C GLN A 794 11.89 -35.64 -6.30
N LEU A 795 11.39 -34.45 -5.92
CA LEU A 795 10.20 -33.85 -6.56
C LEU A 795 10.41 -33.67 -8.06
N ILE A 796 11.49 -32.99 -8.47
CA ILE A 796 11.82 -32.78 -9.88
C ILE A 796 11.94 -34.11 -10.63
N GLN A 797 12.61 -35.13 -10.06
CA GLN A 797 12.74 -36.42 -10.73
C GLN A 797 11.40 -37.16 -10.84
N HIS A 798 10.57 -37.16 -9.80
CA HIS A 798 9.26 -37.80 -9.85
C HIS A 798 8.31 -37.11 -10.85
N SER A 799 8.33 -35.78 -10.93
CA SER A 799 7.59 -35.05 -11.96
C SER A 799 8.09 -35.37 -13.37
N ARG A 800 9.41 -35.38 -13.59
CA ARG A 800 10.04 -35.74 -14.87
C ARG A 800 9.80 -37.20 -15.29
N ASP A 801 9.69 -38.11 -14.32
CA ASP A 801 9.31 -39.51 -14.54
C ASP A 801 7.81 -39.70 -14.87
N GLY A 802 7.00 -38.63 -14.84
CA GLY A 802 5.55 -38.71 -15.04
C GLY A 802 4.80 -39.36 -13.87
N LYS A 803 5.38 -39.35 -12.66
CA LYS A 803 4.77 -39.95 -11.45
C LYS A 803 3.92 -38.97 -10.65
N MET A 804 4.14 -37.66 -10.82
CA MET A 804 3.38 -36.61 -10.13
C MET A 804 3.35 -35.31 -10.94
N VAL A 805 2.41 -34.43 -10.63
CA VAL A 805 2.49 -33.00 -10.94
C VAL A 805 2.24 -32.23 -9.66
N VAL A 806 3.08 -31.25 -9.36
CA VAL A 806 3.00 -30.44 -8.13
C VAL A 806 3.31 -28.99 -8.44
N THR A 807 2.50 -28.06 -7.93
CA THR A 807 2.73 -26.61 -7.96
C THR A 807 3.21 -26.14 -6.60
N LEU A 808 4.36 -25.50 -6.59
CA LEU A 808 4.93 -24.76 -5.47
C LEU A 808 4.29 -23.37 -5.45
N THR A 809 3.81 -22.91 -4.30
CA THR A 809 3.28 -21.55 -4.07
C THR A 809 3.87 -20.98 -2.78
N GLY A 810 4.41 -19.75 -2.84
CA GLY A 810 4.79 -18.99 -1.63
C GLY A 810 3.57 -18.31 -1.02
N HIS A 811 3.02 -18.83 0.08
CA HIS A 811 1.92 -18.22 0.83
C HIS A 811 2.42 -17.26 1.92
N HIS A 812 1.51 -16.48 2.50
CA HIS A 812 1.80 -15.69 3.70
C HIS A 812 1.76 -16.56 4.98
N GLY A 813 2.30 -16.06 6.08
CA GLY A 813 2.12 -16.66 7.41
C GLY A 813 0.81 -16.22 8.09
N VAL A 814 0.47 -16.82 9.22
CA VAL A 814 -0.84 -16.69 9.91
C VAL A 814 -1.09 -15.36 10.64
N GLN A 815 -0.23 -14.35 10.49
CA GLN A 815 -0.36 -13.02 11.11
C GLN A 815 -0.61 -11.94 10.04
N ASP A 816 -1.82 -11.93 9.50
CA ASP A 816 -2.24 -11.09 8.36
C ASP A 816 -3.68 -10.57 8.43
N ASP A 817 -4.34 -10.67 9.59
CA ASP A 817 -5.66 -10.07 9.80
C ASP A 817 -5.61 -8.75 10.60
N ILE A 818 -6.78 -8.18 10.85
CA ILE A 818 -7.00 -6.89 11.51
C ILE A 818 -6.39 -6.75 12.92
N ARG A 819 -5.88 -7.85 13.50
CA ARG A 819 -5.20 -7.90 14.80
C ARG A 819 -3.69 -7.76 14.69
N THR A 820 -3.13 -7.88 13.49
CA THR A 820 -1.70 -7.88 13.17
C THR A 820 -1.42 -6.87 12.05
N PRO A 821 -1.59 -5.56 12.31
CA PRO A 821 -1.36 -4.50 11.32
C PRO A 821 0.12 -4.44 10.89
N GLN A 822 0.37 -3.80 9.74
CA GLN A 822 1.71 -3.66 9.19
C GLN A 822 2.63 -2.90 10.17
N PRO A 823 3.86 -3.39 10.45
CA PRO A 823 4.86 -2.61 11.14
C PRO A 823 5.44 -1.51 10.24
N GLY A 824 5.95 -0.42 10.82
CA GLY A 824 6.52 0.70 10.07
C GLY A 824 7.72 1.32 10.77
N LEU A 825 8.69 1.81 9.99
CA LEU A 825 9.98 2.38 10.44
C LEU A 825 10.20 3.80 9.90
N TRP A 826 10.59 4.72 10.78
CA TRP A 826 10.94 6.09 10.41
C TRP A 826 12.12 6.62 11.23
N THR A 827 12.69 7.76 10.83
CA THR A 827 13.86 8.35 11.49
C THR A 827 13.47 8.95 12.84
N LEU A 828 14.44 9.29 13.69
CA LEU A 828 14.17 9.78 15.05
C LEU A 828 13.28 11.04 15.02
N GLY A 829 12.18 11.00 15.78
CA GLY A 829 11.20 12.08 15.87
C GLY A 829 9.75 11.60 15.68
N PRO A 830 8.76 12.51 15.75
CA PRO A 830 7.37 12.18 15.54
C PRO A 830 7.06 11.97 14.05
N MET A 831 6.22 10.98 13.74
CA MET A 831 5.89 10.57 12.36
C MET A 831 5.37 11.73 11.48
N HIS A 832 4.62 12.67 12.04
CA HIS A 832 4.10 13.84 11.31
C HIS A 832 5.19 14.82 10.82
N ALA A 833 6.39 14.78 11.42
CA ALA A 833 7.51 15.64 11.04
C ALA A 833 8.43 15.02 9.98
N GLN A 834 8.18 13.76 9.57
CA GLN A 834 9.05 12.98 8.68
C GLN A 834 8.92 13.38 7.19
N ARG A 835 9.14 14.67 6.89
CA ARG A 835 9.07 15.27 5.54
C ARG A 835 10.37 15.94 5.15
N GLY A 836 10.60 16.10 3.86
CA GLY A 836 11.82 16.63 3.26
C GLY A 836 12.99 15.67 3.38
N ARG A 837 14.21 16.22 3.44
CA ARG A 837 15.42 15.43 3.66
C ARG A 837 15.39 14.74 5.03
N GLN A 838 15.42 13.41 5.05
CA GLN A 838 15.44 12.60 6.28
C GLN A 838 16.87 12.28 6.74
N LEU A 839 17.04 12.06 8.05
CA LEU A 839 18.34 11.76 8.67
C LEU A 839 18.44 10.28 9.05
N PHE A 840 19.04 9.49 8.17
CA PHE A 840 19.17 8.05 8.36
C PHE A 840 20.43 7.65 9.17
N PRO A 841 20.39 6.53 9.92
CA PRO A 841 21.55 6.02 10.65
C PRO A 841 22.76 5.74 9.75
N VAL A 842 23.94 5.90 10.31
CA VAL A 842 25.23 5.52 9.70
C VAL A 842 25.98 4.63 10.69
N ILE A 843 26.27 3.39 10.29
CA ILE A 843 27.02 2.39 11.09
C ILE A 843 28.41 2.14 10.48
N HIS A 844 29.39 1.75 11.30
CA HIS A 844 30.78 1.58 10.85
C HIS A 844 31.59 0.65 11.78
N GLY A 845 32.50 -0.14 11.22
CA GLY A 845 33.41 -1.01 11.99
C GLY A 845 32.66 -1.85 13.04
N ASP A 846 33.00 -1.65 14.32
CA ASP A 846 32.37 -2.33 15.47
C ASP A 846 31.07 -1.67 15.98
N ASP A 847 30.72 -0.46 15.53
CA ASP A 847 29.40 0.12 15.83
C ASP A 847 28.37 -0.40 14.82
N LEU A 848 27.58 -1.37 15.28
CA LEU A 848 26.53 -2.06 14.53
C LEU A 848 25.13 -1.61 14.94
N THR A 849 25.01 -0.51 15.70
CA THR A 849 23.76 -0.09 16.37
C THR A 849 23.07 1.07 15.67
N MET A 850 21.78 0.91 15.36
CA MET A 850 20.93 1.95 14.81
C MET A 850 19.87 2.36 15.83
N SER A 851 19.75 3.66 16.12
CA SER A 851 18.57 4.24 16.80
C SER A 851 17.59 4.76 15.75
N LEU A 852 16.34 4.30 15.82
CA LEU A 852 15.25 4.74 14.94
C LEU A 852 13.89 4.60 15.65
N MET A 853 12.80 4.83 14.93
CA MET A 853 11.43 4.71 15.44
C MET A 853 10.73 3.51 14.78
N GLY A 854 9.85 2.82 15.51
CA GLY A 854 9.10 1.67 14.99
C GLY A 854 7.79 1.39 15.72
N ARG A 855 6.73 1.07 14.96
CA ARG A 855 5.38 0.74 15.46
C ARG A 855 4.95 -0.67 15.03
N ASN A 856 3.98 -1.24 15.76
CA ASN A 856 3.37 -2.57 15.55
C ASN A 856 4.34 -3.76 15.58
N LEU A 857 5.52 -3.60 16.20
CA LEU A 857 6.51 -4.66 16.31
C LEU A 857 6.11 -5.69 17.37
N SER A 858 5.87 -6.93 16.94
CA SER A 858 5.65 -8.10 17.81
C SER A 858 6.89 -8.42 18.65
N ASP A 859 6.77 -9.32 19.63
CA ASP A 859 7.93 -9.68 20.48
C ASP A 859 8.91 -10.66 19.81
N GLU A 860 8.48 -11.34 18.75
CA GLU A 860 9.35 -12.08 17.84
C GLU A 860 9.36 -11.38 16.47
N VAL A 861 10.51 -10.80 16.11
CA VAL A 861 10.73 -10.05 14.87
C VAL A 861 11.99 -10.56 14.17
N HIS A 862 12.00 -10.54 12.84
CA HIS A 862 13.18 -10.87 12.04
C HIS A 862 13.80 -9.60 11.46
N LEU A 863 15.13 -9.51 11.53
CA LEU A 863 15.92 -8.47 10.89
C LEU A 863 16.16 -8.87 9.43
N ILE A 864 15.89 -7.96 8.50
CA ILE A 864 16.13 -8.16 7.07
C ILE A 864 16.97 -6.99 6.55
N VAL A 865 18.08 -7.27 5.85
CA VAL A 865 18.94 -6.28 5.22
C VAL A 865 19.05 -6.60 3.73
N ASP A 866 18.80 -5.58 2.88
CA ASP A 866 18.81 -5.69 1.42
C ASP A 866 17.90 -6.82 0.86
N GLY A 867 16.82 -7.13 1.58
CA GLY A 867 15.84 -8.16 1.25
C GLY A 867 16.07 -9.52 1.91
N ARG A 868 17.21 -9.72 2.60
CA ARG A 868 17.63 -11.00 3.23
C ARG A 868 17.68 -10.95 4.74
N ARG A 869 17.22 -12.02 5.40
CA ARG A 869 17.31 -12.19 6.85
C ARG A 869 18.76 -12.16 7.34
N VAL A 870 18.99 -11.45 8.44
CA VAL A 870 20.27 -11.37 9.15
C VAL A 870 20.09 -11.61 10.66
N GLU A 871 21.17 -11.97 11.33
CA GLU A 871 21.20 -12.11 12.79
C GLU A 871 21.48 -10.78 13.49
N GLY A 872 20.97 -10.62 14.71
CA GLY A 872 21.10 -9.40 15.53
C GLY A 872 20.03 -9.32 16.63
N SER A 873 19.83 -8.14 17.20
CA SER A 873 18.85 -7.88 18.26
C SER A 873 18.05 -6.59 18.06
N ILE A 874 16.92 -6.50 18.77
CA ILE A 874 16.05 -5.32 18.81
C ILE A 874 15.72 -5.01 20.28
N GLU A 875 15.85 -3.75 20.67
CA GLU A 875 15.41 -3.24 21.97
C GLU A 875 14.27 -2.23 21.75
N LYS A 876 13.12 -2.44 22.41
CA LYS A 876 11.97 -1.53 22.37
C LYS A 876 12.00 -0.59 23.57
N TYR A 877 11.75 0.70 23.34
CA TYR A 877 11.70 1.74 24.37
C TYR A 877 10.33 2.42 24.38
N ALA A 878 10.10 3.31 25.35
CA ALA A 878 8.91 4.17 25.36
C ALA A 878 8.89 5.13 24.16
N ASN A 879 7.71 5.64 23.82
CA ASN A 879 7.47 6.58 22.71
C ASN A 879 7.95 6.06 21.34
N GLU A 880 7.77 4.77 21.06
CA GLU A 880 8.02 4.14 19.74
C GLU A 880 9.51 4.15 19.30
N ARG A 881 10.45 4.56 20.16
CA ARG A 881 11.89 4.47 19.88
C ARG A 881 12.34 3.01 19.99
N ILE A 882 13.16 2.58 19.03
CA ILE A 882 13.83 1.27 19.06
C ILE A 882 15.34 1.43 18.86
N LYS A 883 16.10 0.44 19.32
CA LYS A 883 17.45 0.17 18.81
C LYS A 883 17.45 -1.14 18.05
N VAL A 884 18.20 -1.17 16.95
CA VAL A 884 18.46 -2.37 16.14
C VAL A 884 19.97 -2.56 16.10
N THR A 885 20.46 -3.72 16.53
CA THR A 885 21.89 -4.04 16.53
C THR A 885 22.13 -5.25 15.62
N LEU A 886 22.90 -5.07 14.56
CA LEU A 886 23.25 -6.16 13.64
C LEU A 886 24.35 -7.04 14.27
N ALA A 887 24.35 -8.34 13.99
CA ALA A 887 25.41 -9.24 14.48
C ALA A 887 26.72 -9.15 13.67
N ASN A 888 26.68 -8.57 12.45
CA ASN A 888 27.82 -8.36 11.56
C ASN A 888 27.63 -7.05 10.79
N LEU A 889 28.72 -6.38 10.43
CA LEU A 889 28.68 -5.22 9.54
C LEU A 889 28.28 -5.68 8.11
N PRO A 890 27.26 -5.08 7.48
CA PRO A 890 26.96 -5.33 6.07
C PRO A 890 28.05 -4.76 5.16
N GLN A 891 27.94 -5.00 3.85
CA GLN A 891 28.82 -4.34 2.87
C GLN A 891 28.60 -2.81 2.88
N GLU A 892 29.66 -2.05 2.63
CA GLU A 892 29.71 -0.58 2.57
C GLU A 892 28.67 0.06 1.62
N GLY A 893 28.17 1.25 1.98
CA GLY A 893 27.29 2.11 1.18
C GLY A 893 25.84 2.17 1.69
N LEU A 894 24.92 2.61 0.83
CA LEU A 894 23.48 2.67 1.08
C LEU A 894 22.91 1.25 1.28
N ARG A 895 22.18 0.99 2.36
CA ARG A 895 21.52 -0.30 2.66
C ARG A 895 20.09 -0.10 3.15
N PHE A 896 19.29 -1.15 3.02
CA PHE A 896 17.87 -1.14 3.33
C PHE A 896 17.56 -2.15 4.43
N LEU A 897 17.06 -1.66 5.56
CA LEU A 897 16.56 -2.45 6.68
C LEU A 897 15.06 -2.67 6.49
N GLN A 898 14.59 -3.89 6.68
CA GLN A 898 13.20 -4.18 7.01
C GLN A 898 13.15 -4.93 8.34
N LEU A 899 12.06 -4.74 9.08
CA LEU A 899 11.66 -5.67 10.14
C LEU A 899 10.45 -6.48 9.64
N GLN A 900 10.38 -7.76 10.02
CA GLN A 900 9.21 -8.59 9.77
C GLN A 900 8.68 -9.11 11.11
N ASN A 901 7.40 -8.90 11.39
CA ASN A 901 6.74 -9.61 12.49
C ASN A 901 6.71 -11.10 12.15
N ARG A 902 7.16 -11.98 13.05
CA ARG A 902 7.30 -13.41 12.74
C ARG A 902 5.97 -14.01 12.26
N ASP A 903 6.02 -14.78 11.18
CA ASP A 903 4.85 -15.38 10.51
C ASP A 903 3.83 -14.30 10.01
N GLY A 904 4.27 -13.06 9.81
CA GLY A 904 3.46 -11.90 9.46
C GLY A 904 4.18 -10.84 8.60
N LEU A 905 3.59 -9.63 8.58
CA LEU A 905 3.94 -8.53 7.66
C LEU A 905 5.32 -7.89 7.90
N PHE A 906 5.86 -7.32 6.81
CA PHE A 906 7.11 -6.56 6.72
C PHE A 906 6.90 -5.04 6.92
N THR A 907 7.96 -4.34 7.31
CA THR A 907 8.02 -2.88 7.25
C THR A 907 8.25 -2.37 5.83
N ASN A 908 8.07 -1.07 5.65
CA ASN A 908 8.72 -0.30 4.59
C ASN A 908 10.25 -0.54 4.56
N ASP A 909 10.88 -0.31 3.40
CA ASP A 909 12.33 -0.41 3.23
C ASP A 909 13.03 0.83 3.82
N PHE A 910 13.53 0.72 5.05
CA PHE A 910 14.15 1.83 5.78
C PHE A 910 15.62 1.99 5.41
N ILE A 911 16.03 3.20 5.02
CA ILE A 911 17.43 3.48 4.64
C ILE A 911 18.34 3.50 5.87
N PHE A 912 19.52 2.91 5.73
CA PHE A 912 20.69 3.24 6.54
C PHE A 912 21.95 3.25 5.67
N HIS A 913 23.07 3.73 6.22
CA HIS A 913 24.36 3.68 5.55
C HIS A 913 25.37 2.85 6.35
N VAL A 914 26.23 2.13 5.63
CA VAL A 914 27.45 1.54 6.16
C VAL A 914 28.64 2.34 5.65
N ALA A 915 29.53 2.77 6.54
CA ALA A 915 30.80 3.41 6.19
C ALA A 915 31.99 2.51 6.54
N GLU A 916 33.14 2.73 5.87
CA GLU A 916 34.39 2.00 6.12
C GLU A 916 34.86 2.14 7.58
N ASP A 917 34.85 3.37 8.10
CA ASP A 917 35.27 3.71 9.45
C ASP A 917 34.49 4.90 10.03
N ARG A 918 34.90 5.33 11.22
CA ARG A 918 34.31 6.45 11.98
C ARG A 918 34.46 7.81 11.30
N ASP A 919 35.60 8.09 10.68
CA ASP A 919 35.86 9.40 10.07
C ASP A 919 35.08 9.51 8.75
N HIS A 920 35.00 8.42 7.99
CA HIS A 920 34.10 8.28 6.84
C HIS A 920 32.62 8.38 7.23
N ALA A 921 32.20 7.82 8.38
CA ALA A 921 30.85 7.97 8.89
C ALA A 921 30.52 9.42 9.26
N ILE A 922 31.42 10.12 9.97
CA ILE A 922 31.26 11.55 10.32
C ILE A 922 31.23 12.41 9.05
N ALA A 923 32.11 12.15 8.08
CA ALA A 923 32.14 12.85 6.80
C ALA A 923 30.88 12.59 5.93
N LEU A 924 30.22 11.43 6.10
CA LEU A 924 28.92 11.15 5.51
C LEU A 924 27.80 11.88 6.26
N GLN A 925 27.72 11.80 7.59
CA GLN A 925 26.72 12.50 8.40
C GLN A 925 26.71 14.02 8.13
N ASN A 926 27.87 14.67 8.10
CA ASN A 926 27.99 16.11 7.80
C ASN A 926 27.57 16.48 6.36
N ARG A 927 27.58 15.52 5.43
CA ARG A 927 27.12 15.68 4.04
C ARG A 927 25.61 15.46 3.90
N LEU A 928 25.06 14.54 4.70
CA LEU A 928 23.63 14.29 4.82
C LEU A 928 22.96 15.49 5.52
N ASP A 929 23.54 16.00 6.60
CA ASP A 929 23.00 17.10 7.41
C ASP A 929 24.00 18.29 7.51
N PRO A 930 24.10 19.16 6.48
CA PRO A 930 24.97 20.33 6.51
C PRO A 930 24.58 21.39 7.55
N GLU A 931 23.33 21.37 8.03
CA GLU A 931 22.83 22.29 9.04
C GLU A 931 23.13 21.80 10.47
N ARG A 932 23.42 20.50 10.66
CA ARG A 932 23.91 19.92 11.94
C ARG A 932 25.05 20.73 12.54
N GLU A 933 26.04 21.10 11.73
CA GLU A 933 27.21 21.87 12.20
C GLU A 933 26.77 23.23 12.76
N ARG A 934 25.83 23.91 12.09
CA ARG A 934 25.27 25.19 12.55
C ARG A 934 24.42 25.00 13.80
N ALA A 935 23.55 23.99 13.84
CA ALA A 935 22.70 23.69 14.99
C ALA A 935 23.52 23.42 16.27
N ILE A 936 24.62 22.66 16.18
CA ILE A 936 25.55 22.45 17.29
C ILE A 936 26.21 23.78 17.71
N ARG A 937 26.74 24.56 16.75
CA ARG A 937 27.39 25.86 17.03
C ARG A 937 26.43 26.84 17.72
N ASP A 938 25.19 26.94 17.24
CA ASP A 938 24.14 27.79 17.80
C ASP A 938 23.73 27.34 19.21
N ALA A 939 23.50 26.04 19.42
CA ALA A 939 23.14 25.50 20.73
C ALA A 939 24.28 25.72 21.76
N ILE A 940 25.53 25.55 21.34
CA ILE A 940 26.70 25.93 22.15
C ILE A 940 26.66 27.43 22.47
N GLN A 941 26.64 28.32 21.47
CA GLN A 941 26.66 29.79 21.70
C GLN A 941 25.48 30.29 22.56
N ARG A 942 24.34 29.59 22.55
CA ARG A 942 23.17 29.91 23.38
C ARG A 942 23.27 29.38 24.82
N GLY A 943 24.06 28.34 25.08
CA GLY A 943 24.11 27.64 26.38
C GLY A 943 23.05 26.53 26.50
N ASP A 944 22.53 26.06 25.38
CA ASP A 944 21.44 25.08 25.31
C ASP A 944 21.94 23.63 25.45
N VAL A 945 22.21 23.24 26.70
CA VAL A 945 22.57 21.86 27.06
C VAL A 945 21.50 20.84 26.62
N ALA A 946 20.21 21.22 26.60
CA ALA A 946 19.13 20.31 26.24
C ALA A 946 19.17 19.98 24.74
N THR A 947 19.40 20.97 23.88
CA THR A 947 19.62 20.73 22.45
C THR A 947 20.93 19.98 22.20
N ILE A 948 22.01 20.25 22.94
CA ILE A 948 23.26 19.49 22.80
C ILE A 948 23.09 18.02 23.20
N ALA A 949 22.39 17.72 24.29
CA ALA A 949 22.09 16.34 24.69
C ALA A 949 21.17 15.63 23.69
N ARG A 950 20.13 16.31 23.19
CA ARG A 950 19.27 15.79 22.12
C ARG A 950 20.06 15.49 20.84
N LEU A 951 20.95 16.39 20.43
CA LEU A 951 21.80 16.20 19.26
C LEU A 951 22.78 15.03 19.45
N PHE A 952 23.32 14.82 20.65
CA PHE A 952 24.13 13.63 20.96
C PHE A 952 23.33 12.33 20.78
N ASP A 953 22.11 12.28 21.33
CA ASP A 953 21.16 11.18 21.19
C ASP A 953 20.71 10.90 19.74
N GLU A 954 20.88 11.88 18.86
CA GLU A 954 20.67 11.86 17.40
C GLU A 954 21.97 11.63 16.59
N GLY A 955 23.05 11.21 17.26
CA GLY A 955 24.33 10.87 16.65
C GLY A 955 25.12 12.07 16.13
N ALA A 956 24.96 13.27 16.71
CA ALA A 956 25.76 14.42 16.33
C ALA A 956 27.24 14.19 16.71
N PRO A 957 28.20 14.56 15.84
CA PRO A 957 29.62 14.27 16.03
C PRO A 957 30.28 15.24 17.02
N LEU A 958 29.76 15.30 18.25
CA LEU A 958 30.15 16.26 19.30
C LEU A 958 31.60 16.13 19.80
N LEU A 959 32.27 15.03 19.41
CA LEU A 959 33.62 14.67 19.85
C LEU A 959 34.71 14.92 18.79
N SER A 960 34.34 15.37 17.58
CA SER A 960 35.27 15.60 16.47
C SER A 960 35.42 17.08 16.11
N ALA A 961 36.38 17.42 15.26
CA ALA A 961 36.48 18.77 14.70
C ALA A 961 35.37 19.04 13.68
N PHE A 962 34.84 20.27 13.70
CA PHE A 962 33.97 20.79 12.66
C PHE A 962 34.70 20.95 11.31
N SER A 963 33.98 20.87 10.20
CA SER A 963 34.57 20.86 8.86
C SER A 963 35.16 22.21 8.45
N SER A 964 34.42 23.29 8.71
CA SER A 964 34.71 24.63 8.21
C SER A 964 35.95 25.26 8.85
N ASP A 965 35.99 25.37 10.18
CA ASP A 965 37.10 25.97 10.94
C ASP A 965 38.09 24.96 11.54
N GLY A 966 37.71 23.68 11.70
CA GLY A 966 38.54 22.67 12.37
C GLY A 966 38.56 22.81 13.89
N SER A 967 37.62 23.55 14.47
CA SER A 967 37.43 23.64 15.92
C SER A 967 36.59 22.45 16.41
N MET A 968 36.89 21.90 17.60
CA MET A 968 35.99 20.93 18.22
C MET A 968 34.86 21.61 19.01
N PRO A 969 33.67 20.99 19.17
CA PRO A 969 32.59 21.47 20.04
C PRO A 969 33.05 21.85 21.45
N LEU A 970 33.95 21.08 22.06
CA LEU A 970 34.53 21.39 23.38
C LEU A 970 35.33 22.70 23.36
N VAL A 971 36.10 22.94 22.29
CA VAL A 971 36.89 24.16 22.09
C VAL A 971 35.98 25.37 21.88
N LEU A 972 34.87 25.22 21.15
CA LEU A 972 33.86 26.28 20.98
C LEU A 972 33.12 26.58 22.29
N ALA A 973 32.66 25.56 23.03
CA ALA A 973 31.99 25.74 24.31
C ALA A 973 32.90 26.42 25.35
N ALA A 974 34.19 26.06 25.34
CA ALA A 974 35.20 26.68 26.18
C ALA A 974 35.48 28.15 25.82
N MET A 975 35.44 28.50 24.53
CA MET A 975 35.58 29.88 24.05
C MET A 975 34.32 30.74 24.32
N SER A 976 33.12 30.16 24.21
CA SER A 976 31.85 30.82 24.54
C SER A 976 31.64 31.00 26.05
N GLY A 977 32.28 30.17 26.89
CA GLY A 977 32.21 30.26 28.36
C GLY A 977 31.15 29.38 29.00
N GLU A 978 30.59 28.43 28.25
CA GLU A 978 29.38 27.67 28.59
C GLU A 978 29.74 26.42 29.39
N ASP A 979 30.00 26.61 30.68
CA ASP A 979 30.65 25.61 31.53
C ASP A 979 29.80 24.34 31.75
N THR A 980 28.48 24.44 31.67
CA THR A 980 27.55 23.30 31.70
C THR A 980 27.66 22.42 30.45
N ILE A 981 27.86 23.03 29.27
CA ILE A 981 28.10 22.31 28.01
C ILE A 981 29.51 21.70 28.03
N VAL A 982 30.51 22.40 28.57
CA VAL A 982 31.86 21.85 28.76
C VAL A 982 31.82 20.59 29.63
N GLU A 983 31.10 20.61 30.76
CA GLU A 983 30.94 19.41 31.60
C GLU A 983 30.19 18.28 30.88
N TYR A 984 29.13 18.61 30.13
CA TYR A 984 28.38 17.60 29.37
C TYR A 984 29.26 16.94 28.30
N LEU A 985 29.98 17.74 27.49
CA LEU A 985 30.87 17.25 26.44
C LEU A 985 32.00 16.37 27.01
N ILE A 986 32.54 16.71 28.18
CA ILE A 986 33.55 15.87 28.85
C ILE A 986 32.91 14.56 29.35
N SER A 987 31.71 14.59 29.91
CA SER A 987 31.04 13.37 30.42
C SER A 987 30.60 12.39 29.32
N ILE A 988 30.39 12.87 28.08
CA ILE A 988 30.25 12.02 26.88
C ILE A 988 31.58 11.67 26.18
N GLY A 989 32.73 12.01 26.77
CA GLY A 989 34.06 11.56 26.33
C GLY A 989 34.86 12.52 25.43
N ALA A 990 34.59 13.83 25.46
CA ALA A 990 35.39 14.79 24.69
C ALA A 990 36.83 14.92 25.23
N ASN A 991 37.80 14.84 24.33
CA ASN A 991 39.22 14.93 24.68
C ASN A 991 39.61 16.38 25.05
N VAL A 992 39.74 16.64 26.36
CA VAL A 992 40.19 17.93 26.94
C VAL A 992 41.54 18.43 26.42
N ASN A 993 42.38 17.53 25.88
CA ASN A 993 43.73 17.84 25.41
C ASN A 993 43.78 18.14 23.90
N ALA A 994 42.66 18.00 23.18
CA ALA A 994 42.64 18.15 21.73
C ALA A 994 42.85 19.62 21.31
N PRO A 995 43.82 19.91 20.41
CA PRO A 995 44.01 21.24 19.84
C PRO A 995 43.12 21.48 18.62
N ASN A 996 42.85 22.76 18.32
CA ASN A 996 42.35 23.18 17.01
C ASN A 996 43.49 23.25 15.95
N ARG A 997 43.17 23.72 14.73
CA ARG A 997 44.16 23.89 13.64
C ARG A 997 45.35 24.81 13.98
N ASP A 998 45.21 25.71 14.96
CA ASP A 998 46.25 26.65 15.42
C ASP A 998 47.03 26.12 16.64
N GLY A 999 46.83 24.86 17.03
CA GLY A 999 47.41 24.26 18.23
C GLY A 999 46.71 24.63 19.54
N ASN A 1000 45.67 25.50 19.52
CA ASN A 1000 45.00 25.96 20.73
C ASN A 1000 44.04 24.89 21.27
N THR A 1001 44.27 24.42 22.50
CA THR A 1001 43.33 23.55 23.22
C THR A 1001 42.16 24.35 23.81
N ALA A 1002 41.12 23.65 24.29
CA ALA A 1002 40.00 24.29 25.00
C ALA A 1002 40.45 25.22 26.15
N LEU A 1003 41.51 24.84 26.86
CA LEU A 1003 42.09 25.63 27.96
C LEU A 1003 42.71 26.95 27.48
N HIS A 1004 43.32 26.98 26.28
CA HIS A 1004 43.86 28.20 25.68
C HIS A 1004 42.75 29.24 25.43
N LEU A 1005 41.63 28.81 24.85
CA LEU A 1005 40.54 29.73 24.48
C LEU A 1005 39.69 30.14 25.69
N ALA A 1006 39.45 29.23 26.66
CA ALA A 1006 38.83 29.56 27.94
C ALA A 1006 39.66 30.58 28.74
N ALA A 1007 41.00 30.45 28.69
CA ALA A 1007 41.89 31.43 29.28
C ALA A 1007 41.84 32.76 28.53
N PHE A 1008 41.99 32.75 27.20
CA PHE A 1008 41.99 33.95 26.37
C PHE A 1008 40.69 34.76 26.48
N MET A 1009 39.53 34.08 26.47
CA MET A 1009 38.21 34.70 26.69
C MET A 1009 37.88 34.87 28.19
N CYS A 1010 38.79 34.52 29.09
CA CYS A 1010 38.70 34.82 30.52
C CYS A 1010 37.44 34.30 31.22
N HIS A 1011 37.16 33.01 31.02
CA HIS A 1011 36.04 32.27 31.64
C HIS A 1011 36.53 31.43 32.83
N PRO A 1012 36.57 31.97 34.07
CA PRO A 1012 37.27 31.31 35.18
C PRO A 1012 36.66 29.96 35.58
N THR A 1013 35.34 29.81 35.50
CA THR A 1013 34.64 28.55 35.77
C THR A 1013 35.06 27.45 34.78
N VAL A 1014 35.14 27.80 33.49
CA VAL A 1014 35.58 26.88 32.42
C VAL A 1014 37.05 26.52 32.59
N VAL A 1015 37.92 27.51 32.86
CA VAL A 1015 39.34 27.27 33.11
C VAL A 1015 39.54 26.31 34.28
N GLN A 1016 38.85 26.53 35.41
CA GLN A 1016 38.91 25.61 36.55
C GLN A 1016 38.40 24.21 36.17
N ARG A 1017 37.23 24.11 35.53
CA ARG A 1017 36.61 22.84 35.11
C ARG A 1017 37.52 22.03 34.18
N LEU A 1018 38.17 22.67 33.20
CA LEU A 1018 39.12 22.01 32.30
C LEU A 1018 40.37 21.52 33.04
N LEU A 1019 40.87 22.29 34.01
CA LEU A 1019 42.01 21.91 34.85
C LEU A 1019 41.65 20.78 35.84
N ASP A 1020 40.42 20.74 36.35
CA ASP A 1020 39.92 19.66 37.23
C ASP A 1020 39.81 18.34 36.45
N HIS A 1021 39.44 18.40 35.16
CA HIS A 1021 39.46 17.27 34.23
C HIS A 1021 40.83 17.03 33.56
N GLY A 1022 41.90 17.68 34.05
CA GLY A 1022 43.29 17.34 33.70
C GLY A 1022 43.85 17.96 32.41
N ALA A 1023 43.27 19.05 31.90
CA ALA A 1023 43.80 19.74 30.72
C ALA A 1023 45.23 20.30 30.97
N PRO A 1024 46.21 20.04 30.08
CA PRO A 1024 47.61 20.41 30.27
C PRO A 1024 47.81 21.92 30.25
N ILE A 1025 48.35 22.44 31.36
CA ILE A 1025 48.59 23.87 31.57
C ILE A 1025 49.85 24.39 30.85
N ASP A 1026 50.73 23.47 30.43
CA ASP A 1026 51.99 23.70 29.73
C ASP A 1026 51.92 23.37 28.22
N ALA A 1027 50.79 22.85 27.74
CA ALA A 1027 50.55 22.64 26.32
C ALA A 1027 50.72 23.94 25.53
N ARG A 1028 51.18 23.83 24.29
CA ARG A 1028 51.54 24.99 23.46
C ARG A 1028 50.75 25.06 22.17
N SER A 1029 50.30 26.27 21.83
CA SER A 1029 49.79 26.60 20.50
C SER A 1029 50.88 26.45 19.42
N THR A 1030 50.49 26.53 18.14
CA THR A 1030 51.45 26.58 17.02
C THR A 1030 52.37 27.82 17.07
N SER A 1031 51.95 28.88 17.75
CA SER A 1031 52.80 30.06 18.05
C SER A 1031 53.78 29.82 19.20
N GLY A 1032 53.62 28.73 19.96
CA GLY A 1032 54.44 28.38 21.12
C GLY A 1032 53.89 28.84 22.48
N ASP A 1033 52.79 29.60 22.49
CA ASP A 1033 52.16 30.14 23.70
C ASP A 1033 51.50 29.05 24.55
N THR A 1034 51.59 29.16 25.88
CA THR A 1034 50.74 28.37 26.81
C THR A 1034 49.41 29.08 27.09
N PRO A 1035 48.39 28.41 27.68
CA PRO A 1035 47.18 29.07 28.16
C PRO A 1035 47.45 30.25 29.11
N ALA A 1036 48.56 30.21 29.85
CA ALA A 1036 48.98 31.28 30.76
C ALA A 1036 49.73 32.43 30.05
N ASP A 1037 50.15 32.27 28.80
CA ASP A 1037 50.73 33.32 27.97
C ASP A 1037 49.63 34.14 27.27
N THR A 1038 48.53 33.51 26.80
CA THR A 1038 47.41 34.21 26.13
C THR A 1038 46.78 35.33 26.96
N VAL A 1039 46.86 35.24 28.29
CA VAL A 1039 46.39 36.23 29.28
C VAL A 1039 47.49 37.10 29.91
N ARG A 1040 48.76 36.88 29.55
CA ARG A 1040 49.93 37.48 30.22
C ARG A 1040 50.15 38.95 29.85
N ASP A 1041 49.83 39.33 28.62
CA ASP A 1041 50.06 40.69 28.13
C ASP A 1041 49.28 41.75 28.91
N THR A 1042 49.98 42.85 29.20
CA THR A 1042 49.42 44.07 29.78
C THR A 1042 48.35 44.66 28.88
N TRP A 1043 47.20 45.01 29.46
CA TRP A 1043 46.08 45.59 28.72
C TRP A 1043 46.48 46.90 28.01
N SER A 1044 46.25 46.95 26.70
CA SER A 1044 46.63 48.06 25.82
C SER A 1044 45.46 48.46 24.92
N GLN A 1045 45.50 49.65 24.31
CA GLN A 1045 44.46 50.06 23.35
C GLN A 1045 44.39 49.16 22.12
N GLY A 1046 45.53 48.59 21.67
CA GLY A 1046 45.55 47.62 20.57
C GLY A 1046 44.87 46.30 20.94
N LEU A 1047 45.16 45.76 22.13
CA LEU A 1047 44.50 44.54 22.63
C LEU A 1047 43.01 44.77 22.91
N ALA A 1048 42.66 45.94 23.45
CA ALA A 1048 41.26 46.33 23.64
C ALA A 1048 40.51 46.40 22.30
N GLY A 1049 41.12 47.00 21.26
CA GLY A 1049 40.56 47.02 19.90
C GLY A 1049 40.41 45.63 19.28
N PHE A 1050 41.36 44.72 19.52
CA PHE A 1050 41.26 43.32 19.09
C PHE A 1050 40.04 42.63 19.72
N TYR A 1051 39.91 42.67 21.05
CA TYR A 1051 38.76 42.08 21.74
C TYR A 1051 37.44 42.77 21.35
N SER A 1052 37.41 44.10 21.17
CA SER A 1052 36.23 44.80 20.67
C SER A 1052 35.79 44.29 19.30
N ASN A 1053 36.71 44.08 18.36
CA ASN A 1053 36.38 43.53 17.05
C ASN A 1053 35.86 42.08 17.15
N LEU A 1054 36.46 41.27 18.03
CA LEU A 1054 36.05 39.88 18.27
C LEU A 1054 34.64 39.78 18.89
N ILE A 1055 34.34 40.61 19.90
CA ILE A 1055 33.03 40.69 20.56
C ILE A 1055 31.97 41.25 19.60
N ASN A 1056 32.27 42.35 18.90
CA ASN A 1056 31.35 43.00 17.97
C ASN A 1056 31.01 42.15 16.74
N GLY A 1057 31.73 41.05 16.50
CA GLY A 1057 31.35 40.01 15.54
C GLY A 1057 30.07 39.25 15.91
N GLY A 1058 29.51 39.44 17.11
CA GLY A 1058 28.19 38.94 17.51
C GLY A 1058 28.15 37.55 18.13
N HIS A 1059 29.30 36.86 18.22
CA HIS A 1059 29.38 35.46 18.66
C HIS A 1059 29.71 35.27 20.17
N PHE A 1060 29.95 36.34 20.93
CA PHE A 1060 30.40 36.26 22.32
C PHE A 1060 29.59 37.16 23.27
N LYS A 1061 29.06 36.58 24.34
CA LYS A 1061 28.17 37.23 25.34
C LYS A 1061 28.88 38.21 26.31
N GLN A 1062 30.15 38.54 26.07
CA GLN A 1062 31.04 39.05 27.11
C GLN A 1062 31.53 40.47 26.84
N GLU A 1063 31.34 41.36 27.80
CA GLU A 1063 31.80 42.75 27.69
C GLU A 1063 33.33 42.88 27.75
N LEU A 1064 33.87 43.83 26.98
CA LEU A 1064 35.29 44.18 26.97
C LEU A 1064 35.83 44.50 28.38
N ALA A 1065 35.05 45.20 29.19
CA ALA A 1065 35.41 45.57 30.56
C ALA A 1065 35.54 44.33 31.47
N VAL A 1066 34.72 43.29 31.24
CA VAL A 1066 34.78 42.03 31.98
C VAL A 1066 36.04 41.24 31.61
N ILE A 1067 36.43 41.21 30.33
CA ILE A 1067 37.71 40.60 29.91
C ILE A 1067 38.90 41.35 30.53
N GLN A 1068 38.91 42.69 30.46
CA GLN A 1068 39.95 43.52 31.09
C GLN A 1068 40.07 43.25 32.60
N GLN A 1069 38.96 43.12 33.31
CA GLN A 1069 38.91 42.83 34.75
C GLN A 1069 39.37 41.41 35.09
N ARG A 1070 39.07 40.43 34.23
CA ARG A 1070 39.32 39.00 34.49
C ARG A 1070 40.68 38.49 34.03
N ARG A 1071 41.34 39.07 33.01
CA ARG A 1071 42.69 38.63 32.57
C ARG A 1071 43.69 38.41 33.72
N PRO A 1072 43.86 39.33 34.70
CA PRO A 1072 44.76 39.10 35.84
C PRO A 1072 44.31 37.98 36.78
N GLN A 1073 43.00 37.71 36.87
CA GLN A 1073 42.42 36.65 37.70
C GLN A 1073 42.70 35.27 37.07
N ILE A 1074 42.61 35.17 35.74
CA ILE A 1074 42.87 33.96 34.96
C ILE A 1074 44.37 33.64 34.95
N LEU A 1075 45.23 34.64 34.71
CA LEU A 1075 46.68 34.49 34.83
C LEU A 1075 47.09 34.02 36.24
N LYS A 1076 46.43 34.56 37.28
CA LYS A 1076 46.62 34.10 38.67
C LYS A 1076 46.12 32.67 38.87
N LEU A 1077 44.95 32.30 38.36
CA LEU A 1077 44.37 30.96 38.48
C LEU A 1077 45.31 29.90 37.88
N LEU A 1078 45.76 30.14 36.64
CA LEU A 1078 46.70 29.28 35.93
C LEU A 1078 48.05 29.19 36.67
N THR A 1079 48.70 30.32 36.97
CA THR A 1079 50.00 30.30 37.68
C THR A 1079 49.91 29.81 39.14
N GLN A 1080 48.72 29.74 39.74
CA GLN A 1080 48.51 29.04 41.01
C GLN A 1080 48.38 27.53 40.82
N TYR A 1081 47.61 27.06 39.83
CA TYR A 1081 47.48 25.64 39.51
C TYR A 1081 48.83 25.03 39.08
N GLU A 1082 49.57 25.73 38.22
CA GLU A 1082 50.95 25.41 37.80
C GLU A 1082 51.86 25.18 39.02
N ARG A 1083 51.86 26.11 39.99
CA ARG A 1083 52.69 26.02 41.21
C ARG A 1083 52.26 24.92 42.20
N LEU A 1084 51.01 24.46 42.14
CA LEU A 1084 50.51 23.37 42.95
C LEU A 1084 50.94 22.02 42.36
N HIS A 1085 50.85 21.86 41.03
CA HIS A 1085 51.11 20.59 40.35
C HIS A 1085 52.57 20.41 39.89
N ALA A 1086 53.35 21.48 39.72
CA ALA A 1086 54.82 21.41 39.56
C ALA A 1086 55.58 20.89 40.80
N ARG A 1087 54.88 20.28 41.77
CA ARG A 1087 55.42 19.63 42.98
C ARG A 1087 55.11 18.13 43.07
N SER A 1088 54.29 17.55 42.18
CA SER A 1088 54.00 16.11 42.18
C SER A 1088 55.04 15.27 41.43
N ASP A 1089 55.70 15.82 40.41
CA ASP A 1089 56.63 15.08 39.52
C ASP A 1089 58.00 14.76 40.16
N SER A 1090 58.18 14.99 41.46
CA SER A 1090 59.43 14.71 42.18
C SER A 1090 59.45 13.40 42.97
N SER A 1091 58.51 12.46 42.75
CA SER A 1091 58.61 11.10 43.33
C SER A 1091 57.77 10.02 42.61
N SER A 1092 58.40 9.18 41.78
CA SER A 1092 58.35 7.70 41.87
C SER A 1092 58.83 6.98 40.60
N THR A 1093 60.13 6.70 40.51
CA THR A 1093 60.67 5.60 39.67
C THR A 1093 61.05 4.42 40.57
N PRO A 1094 60.32 3.30 40.57
CA PRO A 1094 60.80 2.06 41.16
C PRO A 1094 61.86 1.42 40.24
N PRO A 1095 62.97 0.89 40.77
CA PRO A 1095 64.01 0.26 39.96
C PRO A 1095 63.61 -1.16 39.52
N LEU A 1096 64.04 -1.55 38.32
CA LEU A 1096 64.03 -2.94 37.85
C LEU A 1096 64.96 -3.80 38.72
N ALA A 1097 64.44 -4.92 39.22
CA ALA A 1097 65.22 -6.02 39.78
C ALA A 1097 64.53 -7.36 39.47
N MET A 1098 65.31 -8.41 39.24
CA MET A 1098 64.84 -9.73 38.80
C MET A 1098 64.11 -10.50 39.91
N GLN A 1099 62.93 -11.05 39.61
CA GLN A 1099 62.77 -12.50 39.37
C GLN A 1099 61.48 -12.81 38.60
#